data_AF-E9GIZ3-F1
#
_entry.id   AF-E9GIZ3-F1
#
_cell.length_a   1.000
_cell.length_b   1.000
_cell.length_c   1.000
_cell.angle_alpha   90.00
_cell.angle_beta   90.00
_cell.angle_gamma   90.00
#
_symmetry.space_group_name_H-M   'P 1'
#
loop_
_entity.id
_entity.type
_entity.pdbx_description
1 polymer ?
#
loop_
_entity_poly.entity_id
_entity_poly.type
_entity_poly.pdbx_seq_one_letter_code
_entity_poly.pdbx_strand_id
1 'polypeptide(L)'
;MAELPPRKNATPTKLTKLLISPLQVLLQMGFPKHRAEKALAATGYRNVQLASDWLLAHVNDPTLDDQQPREYLLYLCPAGYLQSQLQEFWARSVRECGRNGAHEFLPHVTLVPPFKVPDSSVPSIVSLLERITEHENHPIPELRLETYISQNFMGFFLNQDSAEVIKVMAFRFARELAQINVAAEAHTQALHLTLAYNFPSGQFSTLEYLVRALNPNNGYSHWQLRLYSRDIRLSGKKVYKVVFPHVPRETDELELLLGDFVYVDPEACNNSIDGWIEGISWLTGCSGFLPKNYVEKTAESDAWTLHKSVELNPSADDLDEIDGISASSDQARRLLSQVSPELGCNSGKSSPTVRQETSPPRGVAVRPTELSKCTENYVNSDLDMAGLSPVVERPLAFKQGPRRLFIVRHGERVDFTFGTWIPYCFDESGKYVRKDLNMPLSVPKRQGSPESFFKDCPLTILGETQAGLLGQALRSAGESNKIQHVYCSPSLRSLQTCQNILKGLEIEQSIPISLEPGLFEWLAWYQDSMPQFLTPSEMLDAGFRLREQHQYFIDFSELCDRRESAEQYYMRSHYVTQCALRCTEHIGGDVLLIGHASTLDACSRQLVGGLPRSAQELSRIVHRIPYCSLAAVQQQQPRWKLIEPPVPPMTYSANLRFDWQTLLP
;
A
#
# COMPACT_ATOMS: atom_id res chain seq x y z
N MET A 1 -51.55 38.17 -15.20
CA MET A 1 -51.23 37.17 -16.25
C MET A 1 -50.10 37.73 -17.09
N ALA A 2 -49.05 36.95 -17.29
CA ALA A 2 -47.99 37.17 -18.28
C ALA A 2 -47.25 35.82 -18.41
N GLU A 3 -47.61 35.02 -19.41
CA GLU A 3 -47.02 33.70 -19.61
C GLU A 3 -45.66 33.82 -20.31
N LEU A 4 -44.69 33.01 -19.90
CA LEU A 4 -43.39 32.94 -20.55
C LEU A 4 -43.48 32.07 -21.82
N PRO A 5 -42.77 32.43 -22.91
CA PRO A 5 -42.94 31.77 -24.21
C PRO A 5 -42.45 30.32 -24.21
N PRO A 6 -43.06 29.44 -25.04
CA PRO A 6 -42.78 28.01 -25.02
C PRO A 6 -41.39 27.68 -25.57
N ARG A 7 -40.54 27.06 -24.75
CA ARG A 7 -39.29 26.42 -25.19
C ARG A 7 -39.60 25.22 -26.09
N LYS A 8 -39.60 25.43 -27.41
CA LYS A 8 -39.47 24.32 -28.37
C LYS A 8 -38.05 23.74 -28.33
N ASN A 9 -37.94 22.50 -28.82
CA ASN A 9 -36.73 21.68 -28.89
C ASN A 9 -36.23 21.19 -27.51
N ALA A 10 -36.77 20.07 -27.07
CA ALA A 10 -36.14 19.25 -26.04
C ALA A 10 -34.93 18.52 -26.65
N THR A 11 -33.72 19.00 -26.37
CA THR A 11 -32.48 18.25 -26.65
C THR A 11 -32.52 16.92 -25.88
N PRO A 12 -32.25 15.76 -26.50
CA PRO A 12 -32.51 14.48 -25.88
C PRO A 12 -31.58 14.20 -24.69
N THR A 13 -32.14 14.15 -23.48
CA THR A 13 -31.43 13.83 -22.23
C THR A 13 -31.10 12.33 -22.12
N LYS A 14 -30.29 11.84 -23.07
CA LYS A 14 -29.57 10.56 -23.00
C LYS A 14 -28.13 10.74 -23.43
N LEU A 15 -27.40 11.54 -22.65
CA LEU A 15 -25.95 11.44 -22.58
C LEU A 15 -25.60 10.14 -21.84
N THR A 16 -25.66 9.02 -22.57
CA THR A 16 -24.91 7.82 -22.23
C THR A 16 -23.48 8.27 -21.95
N LYS A 17 -22.91 7.91 -20.79
CA LYS A 17 -21.48 8.12 -20.55
C LYS A 17 -20.72 7.25 -21.53
N LEU A 18 -20.32 7.83 -22.66
CA LEU A 18 -19.27 7.25 -23.50
C LEU A 18 -18.02 7.18 -22.63
N LEU A 19 -17.59 5.96 -22.32
CA LEU A 19 -16.34 5.72 -21.61
C LEU A 19 -15.19 6.10 -22.54
N ILE A 20 -14.73 7.35 -22.40
CA ILE A 20 -13.58 7.87 -23.15
C ILE A 20 -12.38 7.02 -22.77
N SER A 21 -11.77 6.34 -23.75
CA SER A 21 -10.68 5.40 -23.47
C SER A 21 -9.43 6.15 -22.98
N PRO A 22 -8.51 5.50 -22.22
CA PRO A 22 -7.29 6.16 -21.75
C PRO A 22 -6.48 6.82 -22.87
N LEU A 23 -6.43 6.20 -24.05
CA LEU A 23 -5.82 6.75 -25.26
C LEU A 23 -6.55 8.01 -25.75
N GLN A 24 -7.89 8.02 -25.77
CA GLN A 24 -8.66 9.20 -26.17
C GLN A 24 -8.46 10.38 -25.22
N VAL A 25 -8.26 10.15 -23.92
CA VAL A 25 -7.95 11.22 -22.97
C VAL A 25 -6.57 11.81 -23.25
N LEU A 26 -5.53 10.98 -23.44
CA LEU A 26 -4.18 11.47 -23.79
C LEU A 26 -4.16 12.22 -25.14
N LEU A 27 -4.95 11.79 -26.13
CA LEU A 27 -5.13 12.50 -27.39
C LEU A 27 -5.84 13.87 -27.18
N GLN A 28 -6.81 13.96 -26.27
CA GLN A 28 -7.45 15.23 -25.90
C GLN A 28 -6.53 16.17 -25.11
N MET A 29 -5.55 15.63 -24.40
CA MET A 29 -4.45 16.39 -23.77
C MET A 29 -3.40 16.88 -24.79
N GLY A 30 -3.52 16.51 -26.07
CA GLY A 30 -2.64 16.95 -27.15
C GLY A 30 -1.42 16.06 -27.40
N PHE A 31 -1.29 14.92 -26.71
CA PHE A 31 -0.17 14.01 -26.95
C PHE A 31 -0.30 13.28 -28.31
N PRO A 32 0.79 13.14 -29.09
CA PRO A 32 0.79 12.34 -30.31
C PRO A 32 0.38 10.88 -30.07
N LYS A 33 -0.39 10.29 -31.00
CA LYS A 33 -0.97 8.94 -30.83
C LYS A 33 0.05 7.87 -30.47
N HIS A 34 1.18 7.81 -31.15
CA HIS A 34 2.21 6.79 -30.92
C HIS A 34 2.88 6.95 -29.56
N ARG A 35 3.16 8.20 -29.12
CA ARG A 35 3.65 8.49 -27.77
C ARG A 35 2.62 8.07 -26.71
N ALA A 36 1.33 8.38 -26.92
CA ALA A 36 0.26 8.00 -26.00
C ALA A 36 0.05 6.47 -25.90
N GLU A 37 0.13 5.74 -27.02
CA GLU A 37 0.09 4.27 -27.03
C GLU A 37 1.32 3.67 -26.33
N LYS A 38 2.54 4.15 -26.65
CA LYS A 38 3.79 3.75 -25.97
C LYS A 38 3.74 3.97 -24.46
N ALA A 39 3.23 5.12 -24.01
CA ALA A 39 3.14 5.45 -22.58
C ALA A 39 2.15 4.56 -21.82
N LEU A 40 1.00 4.26 -22.43
CA LEU A 40 0.04 3.30 -21.86
C LEU A 40 0.65 1.89 -21.82
N ALA A 41 1.36 1.47 -22.86
CA ALA A 41 2.08 0.19 -22.88
C ALA A 41 3.24 0.14 -21.85
N ALA A 42 3.95 1.24 -21.64
CA ALA A 42 5.03 1.33 -20.65
C ALA A 42 4.51 1.29 -19.21
N THR A 43 3.35 1.88 -18.95
CA THR A 43 2.72 1.94 -17.62
C THR A 43 1.74 0.80 -17.33
N GLY A 44 1.50 -0.09 -18.30
CA GLY A 44 0.63 -1.25 -18.15
C GLY A 44 -0.86 -0.90 -18.15
N TYR A 45 -1.26 0.14 -18.88
CA TYR A 45 -2.62 0.68 -19.01
C TYR A 45 -3.32 1.05 -17.68
N ARG A 46 -2.56 1.14 -16.58
CA ARG A 46 -3.08 1.26 -15.20
C ARG A 46 -3.98 2.48 -14.94
N ASN A 47 -3.66 3.63 -15.54
CA ASN A 47 -4.52 4.82 -15.63
C ASN A 47 -3.86 5.88 -16.54
N VAL A 48 -4.63 6.92 -16.88
CA VAL A 48 -4.17 8.04 -17.73
C VAL A 48 -3.08 8.89 -17.05
N GLN A 49 -3.18 9.12 -15.73
CA GLN A 49 -2.25 10.00 -15.02
C GLN A 49 -0.82 9.46 -15.10
N LEU A 50 -0.61 8.20 -14.73
CA LEU A 50 0.71 7.55 -14.84
C LEU A 50 1.29 7.59 -16.26
N ALA A 51 0.46 7.43 -17.29
CA ALA A 51 0.91 7.53 -18.68
C ALA A 51 1.27 8.97 -19.08
N SER A 52 0.55 9.97 -18.57
CA SER A 52 0.91 11.39 -18.74
C SER A 52 2.19 11.74 -17.99
N ASP A 53 2.36 11.27 -16.76
CA ASP A 53 3.56 11.51 -15.94
C ASP A 53 4.79 10.85 -16.58
N TRP A 54 4.63 9.63 -17.11
CA TRP A 54 5.67 8.93 -17.87
C TRP A 54 6.10 9.70 -19.13
N LEU A 55 5.14 10.31 -19.86
CA LEU A 55 5.42 11.15 -21.02
C LEU A 55 6.16 12.44 -20.68
N LEU A 56 5.90 13.02 -19.51
CA LEU A 56 6.60 14.20 -19.02
C LEU A 56 8.02 13.84 -18.55
N ALA A 57 8.19 12.71 -17.85
CA ALA A 57 9.50 12.23 -17.42
C ALA A 57 10.40 11.80 -18.60
N HIS A 58 9.83 11.19 -19.63
CA HIS A 58 10.54 10.78 -20.85
C HIS A 58 10.61 11.88 -21.92
N VAL A 59 10.26 13.14 -21.62
CA VAL A 59 10.26 14.22 -22.63
C VAL A 59 11.62 14.43 -23.30
N ASN A 60 12.70 14.05 -22.62
CA ASN A 60 14.09 14.09 -23.08
C ASN A 60 14.68 12.72 -23.50
N ASP A 61 13.91 11.62 -23.46
CA ASP A 61 14.36 10.31 -24.00
C ASP A 61 14.60 10.46 -25.52
N PRO A 62 15.85 10.34 -26.00
CA PRO A 62 16.19 10.55 -27.41
C PRO A 62 15.54 9.52 -28.35
N THR A 63 15.00 8.45 -27.79
CA THR A 63 14.33 7.33 -28.46
C THR A 63 12.83 7.23 -28.10
N LEU A 64 12.24 8.30 -27.52
CA LEU A 64 10.80 8.37 -27.20
C LEU A 64 9.91 8.15 -28.43
N ASP A 65 10.32 8.60 -29.62
CA ASP A 65 9.56 8.45 -30.87
C ASP A 65 9.81 7.13 -31.62
N ASP A 66 10.77 6.30 -31.19
CA ASP A 66 11.12 5.04 -31.87
C ASP A 66 9.93 4.07 -31.92
N GLN A 67 9.58 3.60 -33.11
CA GLN A 67 8.46 2.65 -33.32
C GLN A 67 8.87 1.19 -33.11
N GLN A 68 9.70 0.93 -32.08
CA GLN A 68 10.09 -0.43 -31.70
C GLN A 68 9.04 -1.05 -30.77
N PRO A 69 8.47 -2.22 -31.10
CA PRO A 69 7.47 -2.88 -30.24
C PRO A 69 8.10 -3.38 -28.94
N ARG A 70 7.37 -3.23 -27.83
CA ARG A 70 7.77 -3.78 -26.53
C ARG A 70 7.79 -5.30 -26.55
N GLU A 71 8.62 -5.87 -25.70
CA GLU A 71 8.78 -7.32 -25.54
C GLU A 71 7.98 -7.81 -24.33
N TYR A 72 7.12 -8.79 -24.54
CA TYR A 72 6.17 -9.33 -23.58
C TYR A 72 6.51 -10.77 -23.22
N LEU A 73 6.14 -11.17 -22.00
CA LEU A 73 6.38 -12.49 -21.43
C LEU A 73 5.12 -12.95 -20.70
N LEU A 74 4.66 -14.18 -20.94
CA LEU A 74 3.58 -14.80 -20.16
C LEU A 74 4.17 -15.85 -19.22
N TYR A 75 4.09 -15.58 -17.93
CA TYR A 75 4.61 -16.43 -16.85
C TYR A 75 3.46 -16.99 -16.01
N LEU A 76 3.66 -18.18 -15.47
CA LEU A 76 2.88 -18.77 -14.39
C LEU A 76 3.69 -18.57 -13.09
N CYS A 77 3.16 -17.79 -12.16
CA CYS A 77 3.82 -17.42 -10.92
C CYS A 77 3.10 -18.07 -9.72
N PRO A 78 3.83 -18.62 -8.73
CA PRO A 78 3.23 -19.04 -7.48
C PRO A 78 2.77 -17.83 -6.66
N ALA A 79 1.71 -18.04 -5.88
CA ALA A 79 1.10 -17.09 -4.95
C ALA A 79 0.86 -17.77 -3.59
N GLY A 80 0.54 -16.98 -2.56
CA GLY A 80 0.27 -17.51 -1.23
C GLY A 80 1.49 -18.19 -0.59
N TYR A 81 1.27 -19.36 0.03
CA TYR A 81 2.27 -20.01 0.89
C TYR A 81 3.60 -20.32 0.17
N LEU A 82 3.53 -20.86 -1.05
CA LEU A 82 4.72 -21.18 -1.84
C LEU A 82 5.50 -19.92 -2.24
N GLN A 83 4.82 -18.82 -2.54
CA GLN A 83 5.48 -17.54 -2.82
C GLN A 83 6.31 -17.05 -1.61
N SER A 84 5.76 -17.14 -0.40
CA SER A 84 6.47 -16.75 0.83
C SER A 84 7.69 -17.64 1.11
N GLN A 85 7.56 -18.96 0.90
CA GLN A 85 8.69 -19.89 1.03
C GLN A 85 9.81 -19.56 0.02
N LEU A 86 9.46 -19.24 -1.22
CA LEU A 86 10.41 -18.88 -2.27
C LEU A 86 11.10 -17.53 -2.02
N GLN A 87 10.41 -16.57 -1.41
CA GLN A 87 10.99 -15.29 -1.00
C GLN A 87 12.02 -15.45 0.11
N GLU A 88 11.73 -16.24 1.15
CA GLU A 88 12.70 -16.54 2.21
C GLU A 88 13.89 -17.35 1.67
N PHE A 89 13.64 -18.31 0.77
CA PHE A 89 14.70 -19.03 0.06
C PHE A 89 15.60 -18.08 -0.74
N TRP A 90 15.05 -17.13 -1.52
CA TRP A 90 15.81 -16.06 -2.22
C TRP A 90 16.67 -15.24 -1.25
N ALA A 91 16.09 -14.79 -0.14
CA ALA A 91 16.78 -13.96 0.84
C ALA A 91 17.94 -14.71 1.52
N ARG A 92 17.77 -16.03 1.76
CA ARG A 92 18.80 -16.90 2.33
C ARG A 92 19.85 -17.33 1.32
N SER A 93 19.49 -17.70 0.09
CA SER A 93 20.46 -18.07 -0.96
C SER A 93 21.37 -16.90 -1.32
N VAL A 94 20.86 -15.67 -1.40
CA VAL A 94 21.71 -14.47 -1.58
C VAL A 94 22.61 -14.24 -0.36
N ARG A 95 22.14 -14.47 0.86
CA ARG A 95 22.93 -14.24 2.09
C ARG A 95 24.02 -15.30 2.31
N GLU A 96 23.71 -16.57 2.05
CA GLU A 96 24.57 -17.73 2.35
C GLU A 96 25.46 -18.12 1.16
N CYS A 97 25.04 -17.83 -0.08
CA CYS A 97 25.75 -18.20 -1.32
C CYS A 97 25.99 -17.03 -2.30
N GLY A 98 25.38 -15.86 -2.10
CA GLY A 98 25.42 -14.77 -3.08
C GLY A 98 24.48 -14.98 -4.27
N ARG A 99 24.49 -14.02 -5.20
CA ARG A 99 23.60 -14.02 -6.38
C ARG A 99 24.04 -15.05 -7.44
N ASN A 100 23.48 -16.26 -7.39
CA ASN A 100 23.43 -17.16 -8.55
C ASN A 100 22.45 -16.67 -9.63
N GLY A 101 22.43 -17.30 -10.82
CA GLY A 101 21.67 -16.84 -11.99
C GLY A 101 20.14 -16.81 -11.85
N ALA A 102 19.55 -17.54 -10.89
CA ALA A 102 18.10 -17.53 -10.67
C ALA A 102 17.60 -16.16 -10.21
N HIS A 103 18.39 -15.46 -9.38
CA HIS A 103 18.03 -14.17 -8.78
C HIS A 103 17.93 -13.01 -9.78
N GLU A 104 18.26 -13.22 -11.06
CA GLU A 104 18.04 -12.24 -12.12
C GLU A 104 16.55 -12.08 -12.46
N PHE A 105 15.68 -13.02 -12.04
CA PHE A 105 14.23 -12.97 -12.25
C PHE A 105 13.45 -13.34 -10.97
N LEU A 106 12.16 -12.99 -10.91
CA LEU A 106 11.26 -13.53 -9.89
C LEU A 106 11.06 -15.06 -10.05
N PRO A 107 10.71 -15.79 -8.98
CA PRO A 107 10.28 -17.19 -9.10
C PRO A 107 9.05 -17.33 -10.00
N HIS A 108 9.20 -18.07 -11.11
CA HIS A 108 8.18 -18.23 -12.14
C HIS A 108 8.40 -19.51 -12.96
N VAL A 109 7.36 -19.92 -13.70
CA VAL A 109 7.42 -20.89 -14.80
C VAL A 109 7.16 -20.13 -16.10
N THR A 110 8.07 -20.22 -17.09
CA THR A 110 7.87 -19.58 -18.41
C THR A 110 6.84 -20.36 -19.23
N LEU A 111 5.73 -19.72 -19.63
CA LEU A 111 4.71 -20.33 -20.51
C LEU A 111 4.88 -19.91 -21.96
N VAL A 112 5.16 -18.63 -22.19
CA VAL A 112 5.45 -18.06 -23.51
C VAL A 112 6.76 -17.26 -23.36
N PRO A 113 7.86 -17.69 -24.01
CA PRO A 113 9.12 -16.94 -24.05
C PRO A 113 8.94 -15.55 -24.70
N PRO A 114 9.95 -14.66 -24.62
CA PRO A 114 9.77 -13.26 -25.00
C PRO A 114 9.28 -13.06 -26.45
N PHE A 115 8.17 -12.33 -26.61
CA PHE A 115 7.51 -12.07 -27.89
C PHE A 115 7.22 -10.58 -28.08
N LYS A 116 7.15 -10.09 -29.32
CA LYS A 116 7.04 -8.64 -29.61
C LYS A 116 5.61 -8.23 -29.90
N VAL A 117 5.15 -7.13 -29.30
CA VAL A 117 3.77 -6.63 -29.48
C VAL A 117 3.78 -5.13 -29.80
N PRO A 118 3.09 -4.68 -30.87
CA PRO A 118 2.87 -3.25 -31.12
C PRO A 118 2.06 -2.61 -29.98
N ASP A 119 2.41 -1.38 -29.58
CA ASP A 119 1.76 -0.71 -28.44
C ASP A 119 0.24 -0.54 -28.61
N SER A 120 -0.23 -0.39 -29.86
CA SER A 120 -1.66 -0.32 -30.23
C SER A 120 -2.43 -1.64 -30.02
N SER A 121 -1.74 -2.79 -29.96
CA SER A 121 -2.33 -4.12 -29.76
C SER A 121 -2.41 -4.54 -28.29
N VAL A 122 -1.84 -3.75 -27.37
CA VAL A 122 -1.72 -4.10 -25.95
C VAL A 122 -3.08 -4.32 -25.24
N PRO A 123 -4.15 -3.53 -25.47
CA PRO A 123 -5.47 -3.84 -24.93
C PRO A 123 -5.98 -5.21 -25.37
N SER A 124 -5.70 -5.60 -26.62
CA SER A 124 -6.15 -6.88 -27.18
C SER A 124 -5.47 -8.09 -26.56
N ILE A 125 -4.19 -7.99 -26.13
CA ILE A 125 -3.50 -9.09 -25.45
C ILE A 125 -3.91 -9.21 -23.97
N VAL A 126 -4.24 -8.10 -23.30
CA VAL A 126 -4.73 -8.11 -21.91
C VAL A 126 -6.08 -8.82 -21.86
N SER A 127 -7.03 -8.41 -22.68
CA SER A 127 -8.33 -9.10 -22.76
C SER A 127 -8.31 -10.43 -23.50
N LEU A 128 -7.19 -10.82 -24.10
CA LEU A 128 -6.97 -12.20 -24.53
C LEU A 128 -6.65 -13.11 -23.34
N LEU A 129 -5.81 -12.65 -22.41
CA LEU A 129 -5.47 -13.43 -21.22
C LEU A 129 -6.72 -13.73 -20.37
N GLU A 130 -7.54 -12.71 -20.14
CA GLU A 130 -8.81 -12.78 -19.40
C GLU A 130 -9.74 -13.87 -19.97
N ARG A 131 -10.07 -13.79 -21.27
CA ARG A 131 -10.93 -14.78 -21.95
C ARG A 131 -10.38 -16.21 -21.95
N ILE A 132 -9.07 -16.39 -21.91
CA ILE A 132 -8.47 -17.74 -21.89
C ILE A 132 -8.64 -18.39 -20.53
N THR A 133 -8.50 -17.62 -19.43
CA THR A 133 -8.82 -18.09 -18.08
C THR A 133 -10.32 -18.29 -17.85
N GLU A 134 -11.19 -17.45 -18.40
CA GLU A 134 -12.65 -17.57 -18.29
C GLU A 134 -13.23 -18.82 -18.97
N HIS A 135 -12.56 -19.32 -20.02
CA HIS A 135 -13.08 -20.40 -20.85
C HIS A 135 -12.78 -21.82 -20.35
N GLU A 136 -12.04 -21.98 -19.25
CA GLU A 136 -11.82 -23.29 -18.63
C GLU A 136 -13.08 -23.70 -17.85
N ASN A 137 -13.97 -24.43 -18.52
CA ASN A 137 -15.25 -24.93 -17.98
C ASN A 137 -15.13 -25.85 -16.75
N HIS A 138 -13.91 -26.20 -16.34
CA HIS A 138 -13.58 -27.06 -15.22
C HIS A 138 -12.44 -26.41 -14.41
N PRO A 139 -12.47 -26.48 -13.06
CA PRO A 139 -11.36 -25.98 -12.25
C PRO A 139 -10.06 -26.70 -12.63
N ILE A 140 -8.99 -25.93 -12.75
CA ILE A 140 -7.64 -26.43 -13.05
C ILE A 140 -7.20 -27.31 -11.86
N PRO A 141 -6.65 -28.52 -12.09
CA PRO A 141 -6.21 -29.38 -10.99
C PRO A 141 -5.09 -28.73 -10.17
N GLU A 142 -4.94 -29.16 -8.92
CA GLU A 142 -3.82 -28.78 -8.06
C GLU A 142 -2.48 -29.05 -8.77
N LEU A 143 -1.73 -28.00 -9.08
CA LEU A 143 -0.49 -28.09 -9.85
C LEU A 143 0.63 -28.68 -8.99
N ARG A 144 1.05 -29.89 -9.32
CA ARG A 144 2.08 -30.64 -8.58
C ARG A 144 3.47 -30.39 -9.11
N LEU A 145 4.39 -30.23 -8.18
CA LEU A 145 5.79 -29.88 -8.39
C LEU A 145 6.73 -30.99 -7.92
N GLU A 146 7.67 -31.38 -8.77
CA GLU A 146 8.70 -32.39 -8.51
C GLU A 146 10.07 -31.73 -8.34
N THR A 147 10.72 -31.95 -7.18
CA THR A 147 12.02 -31.35 -6.86
C THR A 147 13.15 -32.02 -7.62
N TYR A 148 13.82 -31.26 -8.48
CA TYR A 148 14.99 -31.69 -9.24
C TYR A 148 16.25 -30.95 -8.79
N ILE A 149 17.31 -31.70 -8.48
CA ILE A 149 18.60 -31.17 -8.02
C ILE A 149 19.72 -31.83 -8.84
N SER A 150 20.58 -31.00 -9.42
CA SER A 150 21.74 -31.40 -10.21
C SER A 150 22.90 -30.44 -9.97
N GLN A 151 24.13 -30.83 -10.32
CA GLN A 151 25.35 -30.07 -10.01
C GLN A 151 25.34 -28.61 -10.51
N ASN A 152 24.59 -28.31 -11.58
CA ASN A 152 24.56 -26.98 -12.22
C ASN A 152 23.17 -26.30 -12.18
N PHE A 153 22.13 -27.01 -11.72
CA PHE A 153 20.74 -26.55 -11.75
C PHE A 153 19.90 -27.21 -10.65
N MET A 154 19.09 -26.41 -9.96
CA MET A 154 18.07 -26.84 -9.00
C MET A 154 16.75 -26.13 -9.29
N GLY A 155 15.63 -26.85 -9.19
CA GLY A 155 14.30 -26.32 -9.49
C GLY A 155 13.16 -27.27 -9.17
N PHE A 156 11.94 -26.79 -9.38
CA PHE A 156 10.73 -27.60 -9.34
C PHE A 156 10.17 -27.77 -10.76
N PHE A 157 9.97 -29.00 -11.22
CA PHE A 157 9.28 -29.28 -12.48
C PHE A 157 7.79 -29.50 -12.23
N LEU A 158 6.91 -29.03 -13.11
CA LEU A 158 5.52 -29.49 -13.08
C LEU A 158 5.48 -30.97 -13.47
N ASN A 159 4.74 -31.77 -12.70
CA ASN A 159 4.49 -33.18 -13.04
C ASN A 159 3.75 -33.28 -14.39
N GLN A 160 3.76 -34.45 -15.05
CA GLN A 160 3.21 -34.58 -16.40
C GLN A 160 1.77 -34.06 -16.52
N ASP A 161 0.87 -34.48 -15.63
CA ASP A 161 -0.55 -34.08 -15.66
C ASP A 161 -0.72 -32.55 -15.57
N SER A 162 -0.02 -31.93 -14.62
CA SER A 162 -0.03 -30.48 -14.41
C SER A 162 0.59 -29.73 -15.60
N ALA A 163 1.69 -30.26 -16.15
CA ALA A 163 2.38 -29.66 -17.28
C ALA A 163 1.55 -29.71 -18.57
N GLU A 164 0.78 -30.78 -18.80
CA GLU A 164 -0.11 -30.89 -19.96
C GLU A 164 -1.22 -29.85 -19.93
N VAL A 165 -1.95 -29.70 -18.81
CA VAL A 165 -3.00 -28.67 -18.66
C VAL A 165 -2.45 -27.26 -18.88
N ILE A 166 -1.34 -26.91 -18.23
CA ILE A 166 -0.73 -25.59 -18.35
C ILE A 166 -0.20 -25.32 -19.77
N LYS A 167 0.31 -26.35 -20.47
CA LYS A 167 0.69 -26.22 -21.89
C LYS A 167 -0.50 -25.95 -22.80
N VAL A 168 -1.67 -26.56 -22.58
CA VAL A 168 -2.87 -26.28 -23.39
C VAL A 168 -3.24 -24.79 -23.32
N MET A 169 -3.22 -24.17 -22.13
CA MET A 169 -3.45 -22.73 -21.99
C MET A 169 -2.40 -21.89 -22.73
N ALA A 170 -1.11 -22.25 -22.62
CA ALA A 170 -0.02 -21.55 -23.29
C ALA A 170 -0.12 -21.62 -24.83
N PHE A 171 -0.39 -22.82 -25.39
CA PHE A 171 -0.62 -23.01 -26.83
C PHE A 171 -1.86 -22.25 -27.31
N ARG A 172 -2.93 -22.21 -26.50
CA ARG A 172 -4.13 -21.43 -26.81
C ARG A 172 -3.83 -19.93 -26.91
N PHE A 173 -3.08 -19.39 -25.94
CA PHE A 173 -2.68 -17.97 -25.93
C PHE A 173 -1.81 -17.64 -27.15
N ALA A 174 -0.77 -18.42 -27.44
CA ALA A 174 0.06 -18.23 -28.63
C ALA A 174 -0.76 -18.30 -29.95
N ARG A 175 -1.69 -19.25 -30.06
CA ARG A 175 -2.58 -19.41 -31.23
C ARG A 175 -3.53 -18.22 -31.41
N GLU A 176 -4.07 -17.67 -30.33
CA GLU A 176 -5.00 -16.54 -30.39
C GLU A 176 -4.27 -15.19 -30.55
N LEU A 177 -3.02 -15.07 -30.10
CA LEU A 177 -2.12 -13.96 -30.48
C LEU A 177 -1.86 -13.92 -31.99
N ALA A 178 -1.66 -15.07 -32.63
CA ALA A 178 -1.47 -15.13 -34.09
C ALA A 178 -2.67 -14.58 -34.88
N GLN A 179 -3.89 -14.66 -34.33
CA GLN A 179 -5.11 -14.11 -34.97
C GLN A 179 -5.14 -12.57 -34.99
N ILE A 180 -4.38 -11.91 -34.11
CA ILE A 180 -4.20 -10.45 -34.09
C ILE A 180 -2.84 -10.03 -34.68
N ASN A 181 -2.20 -10.90 -35.47
CA ASN A 181 -0.88 -10.72 -36.09
C ASN A 181 0.29 -10.54 -35.10
N VAL A 182 0.15 -11.04 -33.87
CA VAL A 182 1.26 -11.10 -32.90
C VAL A 182 1.92 -12.48 -32.98
N ALA A 183 3.18 -12.52 -33.39
CA ALA A 183 3.96 -13.75 -33.45
C ALA A 183 4.50 -14.12 -32.06
N ALA A 184 4.07 -15.26 -31.53
CA ALA A 184 4.51 -15.84 -30.27
C ALA A 184 4.45 -17.37 -30.33
N GLU A 185 5.34 -18.05 -29.59
CA GLU A 185 5.39 -19.51 -29.50
C GLU A 185 5.27 -19.95 -28.04
N ALA A 186 4.49 -21.01 -27.77
CA ALA A 186 4.36 -21.56 -26.42
C ALA A 186 5.57 -22.42 -26.06
N HIS A 187 5.95 -22.42 -24.78
CA HIS A 187 7.14 -23.14 -24.30
C HIS A 187 6.95 -24.67 -24.36
N THR A 188 7.75 -25.33 -25.20
CA THR A 188 7.58 -26.75 -25.54
C THR A 188 8.27 -27.72 -24.58
N GLN A 189 9.34 -27.30 -23.90
CA GLN A 189 10.16 -28.16 -23.03
C GLN A 189 9.45 -28.48 -21.69
N ALA A 190 10.12 -29.17 -20.76
CA ALA A 190 9.54 -29.46 -19.46
C ALA A 190 9.36 -28.18 -18.63
N LEU A 191 8.12 -27.87 -18.25
CA LEU A 191 7.79 -26.65 -17.49
C LEU A 191 8.38 -26.72 -16.08
N HIS A 192 9.11 -25.70 -15.68
CA HIS A 192 9.82 -25.66 -14.41
C HIS A 192 9.92 -24.25 -13.82
N LEU A 193 10.05 -24.21 -12.49
CA LEU A 193 10.42 -23.06 -11.70
C LEU A 193 11.88 -23.23 -11.25
N THR A 194 12.77 -22.37 -11.75
CA THR A 194 14.20 -22.40 -11.43
C THR A 194 14.46 -21.80 -10.05
N LEU A 195 15.24 -22.49 -9.23
CA LEU A 195 15.61 -22.06 -7.87
C LEU A 195 17.08 -21.64 -7.79
N ALA A 196 17.97 -22.37 -8.46
CA ALA A 196 19.38 -22.02 -8.56
C ALA A 196 19.96 -22.55 -9.86
N TYR A 197 20.76 -21.74 -10.56
CA TYR A 197 21.61 -22.20 -11.65
C TYR A 197 22.83 -21.27 -11.79
N ASN A 198 23.85 -21.72 -12.53
CA ASN A 198 25.09 -20.95 -12.75
C ASN A 198 25.75 -20.47 -11.44
N PHE A 199 25.86 -21.38 -10.45
CA PHE A 199 26.53 -21.17 -9.18
C PHE A 199 27.87 -21.94 -9.12
N PRO A 200 28.90 -21.44 -8.40
CA PRO A 200 30.12 -22.20 -8.14
C PRO A 200 29.85 -23.51 -7.39
N SER A 201 30.51 -24.60 -7.78
CA SER A 201 30.27 -25.95 -7.22
C SER A 201 30.44 -26.04 -5.69
N GLY A 202 31.25 -25.19 -5.07
CA GLY A 202 31.40 -25.11 -3.62
C GLY A 202 30.14 -24.65 -2.87
N GLN A 203 29.14 -24.12 -3.57
CA GLN A 203 27.84 -23.70 -3.01
C GLN A 203 26.78 -24.81 -3.08
N PHE A 204 27.05 -25.90 -3.80
CA PHE A 204 26.07 -26.95 -4.09
C PHE A 204 25.40 -27.50 -2.83
N SER A 205 26.17 -27.89 -1.81
CA SER A 205 25.62 -28.50 -0.59
C SER A 205 24.71 -27.56 0.21
N THR A 206 25.03 -26.27 0.24
CA THR A 206 24.20 -25.24 0.92
C THR A 206 22.91 -24.99 0.15
N LEU A 207 23.01 -24.83 -1.18
CA LEU A 207 21.83 -24.66 -2.03
C LEU A 207 20.93 -25.90 -2.03
N GLU A 208 21.50 -27.11 -2.03
CA GLU A 208 20.75 -28.36 -1.91
C GLU A 208 19.99 -28.43 -0.57
N TYR A 209 20.64 -28.11 0.55
CA TYR A 209 19.99 -28.05 1.85
C TYR A 209 18.84 -27.04 1.89
N LEU A 210 19.06 -25.84 1.36
CA LEU A 210 18.04 -24.78 1.28
C LEU A 210 16.85 -25.18 0.39
N VAL A 211 17.10 -25.80 -0.78
CA VAL A 211 16.03 -26.28 -1.68
C VAL A 211 15.26 -27.44 -1.06
N ARG A 212 15.92 -28.36 -0.34
CA ARG A 212 15.26 -29.49 0.34
C ARG A 212 14.43 -29.09 1.56
N ALA A 213 14.55 -27.86 2.05
CA ALA A 213 13.73 -27.31 3.13
C ALA A 213 12.37 -26.73 2.64
N LEU A 214 12.19 -26.57 1.33
CA LEU A 214 10.94 -26.09 0.73
C LEU A 214 9.88 -27.19 0.65
N ASN A 215 8.59 -26.81 0.75
CA ASN A 215 7.46 -27.71 0.56
C ASN A 215 6.56 -27.21 -0.59
N PRO A 216 6.88 -27.56 -1.85
CA PRO A 216 6.19 -27.03 -3.02
C PRO A 216 4.78 -27.58 -3.24
N ASN A 217 4.40 -28.66 -2.54
CA ASN A 217 3.10 -29.33 -2.64
C ASN A 217 2.30 -29.24 -1.32
N ASN A 218 2.43 -28.13 -0.59
CA ASN A 218 1.48 -27.83 0.48
C ASN A 218 0.13 -27.44 -0.16
N GLY A 219 -0.98 -28.02 0.30
CA GLY A 219 -2.31 -28.00 -0.33
C GLY A 219 -3.05 -26.65 -0.32
N TYR A 220 -2.29 -25.55 -0.31
CA TYR A 220 -2.71 -24.14 -0.29
C TYR A 220 -1.82 -23.32 -1.22
N SER A 221 -1.37 -23.93 -2.32
CA SER A 221 -0.45 -23.32 -3.30
C SER A 221 -1.24 -22.67 -4.43
N HIS A 222 -1.45 -21.36 -4.31
CA HIS A 222 -2.15 -20.54 -5.31
C HIS A 222 -1.22 -20.26 -6.49
N TRP A 223 -1.82 -20.02 -7.67
CA TRP A 223 -1.09 -19.81 -8.91
C TRP A 223 -1.74 -18.72 -9.75
N GLN A 224 -0.92 -17.87 -10.37
CA GLN A 224 -1.37 -16.73 -11.16
C GLN A 224 -0.67 -16.66 -12.52
N LEU A 225 -1.43 -16.45 -13.59
CA LEU A 225 -0.89 -16.05 -14.88
C LEU A 225 -0.57 -14.56 -14.86
N ARG A 226 0.67 -14.20 -15.18
CA ARG A 226 1.15 -12.81 -15.18
C ARG A 226 1.76 -12.44 -16.52
N LEU A 227 1.20 -11.39 -17.12
CA LEU A 227 1.67 -10.79 -18.36
C LEU A 227 2.60 -9.61 -18.02
N TYR A 228 3.89 -9.79 -18.26
CA TYR A 228 4.91 -8.77 -18.09
C TYR A 228 5.34 -8.18 -19.44
N SER A 229 5.86 -6.95 -19.44
CA SER A 229 6.63 -6.41 -20.57
C SER A 229 7.88 -5.67 -20.12
N ARG A 230 8.89 -5.69 -21.00
CA ARG A 230 10.15 -4.96 -20.86
C ARG A 230 10.46 -4.19 -22.13
N ASP A 231 11.36 -3.22 -21.99
CA ASP A 231 11.83 -2.42 -23.11
C ASP A 231 12.92 -3.17 -23.88
N ILE A 232 12.74 -3.32 -25.19
CA ILE A 232 13.67 -4.07 -26.04
C ILE A 232 15.00 -3.32 -26.24
N ARG A 233 15.00 -1.99 -26.14
CA ARG A 233 16.21 -1.14 -26.22
C ARG A 233 17.22 -1.45 -25.11
N LEU A 234 16.73 -2.04 -24.01
CA LEU A 234 17.47 -2.28 -22.77
C LEU A 234 17.86 -3.76 -22.60
N SER A 235 17.62 -4.59 -23.63
CA SER A 235 18.01 -6.00 -23.65
C SER A 235 19.54 -6.16 -23.53
N GLY A 236 19.98 -7.11 -22.71
CA GLY A 236 21.41 -7.33 -22.40
C GLY A 236 21.99 -6.43 -21.30
N LYS A 237 21.42 -5.25 -21.05
CA LYS A 237 21.81 -4.39 -19.93
C LYS A 237 21.33 -4.97 -18.60
N LYS A 238 22.06 -4.69 -17.52
CA LYS A 238 21.74 -5.18 -16.17
C LYS A 238 21.07 -4.10 -15.34
N VAL A 239 20.05 -4.50 -14.59
CA VAL A 239 19.27 -3.62 -13.74
C VAL A 239 19.97 -3.46 -12.39
N TYR A 240 20.24 -2.22 -12.03
CA TYR A 240 20.70 -1.81 -10.71
C TYR A 240 19.63 -0.93 -10.08
N LYS A 241 19.49 -1.00 -8.76
CA LYS A 241 18.60 -0.19 -7.96
C LYS A 241 19.38 0.93 -7.27
N VAL A 242 18.86 2.14 -7.28
CA VAL A 242 19.43 3.29 -6.57
C VAL A 242 19.31 3.10 -5.06
N VAL A 243 20.45 3.12 -4.37
CA VAL A 243 20.56 3.05 -2.91
C VAL A 243 21.03 4.36 -2.27
N PHE A 244 21.58 5.29 -3.05
CA PHE A 244 21.85 6.68 -2.65
C PHE A 244 21.41 7.66 -3.76
N PRO A 245 20.71 8.77 -3.43
CA PRO A 245 20.29 9.73 -4.42
C PRO A 245 21.46 10.60 -4.92
N HIS A 246 21.40 11.04 -6.18
CA HIS A 246 22.41 11.90 -6.80
C HIS A 246 21.73 13.02 -7.61
N VAL A 247 22.24 14.25 -7.46
CA VAL A 247 21.80 15.43 -8.20
C VAL A 247 22.93 15.82 -9.15
N PRO A 248 22.69 15.87 -10.47
CA PRO A 248 23.69 16.22 -11.48
C PRO A 248 24.38 17.56 -11.20
N ARG A 249 25.70 17.60 -11.38
CA ARG A 249 26.50 18.83 -11.36
C ARG A 249 26.90 19.23 -12.77
N GLU A 250 27.48 18.30 -13.51
CA GLU A 250 27.78 18.45 -14.94
C GLU A 250 26.63 17.91 -15.82
N THR A 251 26.59 18.33 -17.08
CA THR A 251 25.46 18.05 -18.00
C THR A 251 25.36 16.61 -18.49
N ASP A 252 26.39 15.80 -18.26
CA ASP A 252 26.49 14.38 -18.60
C ASP A 252 26.29 13.45 -17.39
N GLU A 253 26.08 13.99 -16.18
CA GLU A 253 25.70 13.22 -15.00
C GLU A 253 24.20 12.84 -15.01
N LEU A 254 23.89 11.61 -14.59
CA LEU A 254 22.52 11.09 -14.51
C LEU A 254 21.90 11.35 -13.12
N GLU A 255 20.71 11.94 -13.08
CA GLU A 255 19.96 12.10 -11.83
C GLU A 255 19.51 10.74 -11.27
N LEU A 256 19.75 10.50 -9.99
CA LEU A 256 19.37 9.27 -9.29
C LEU A 256 18.38 9.58 -8.17
N LEU A 257 17.15 9.06 -8.27
CA LEU A 257 16.16 9.11 -7.20
C LEU A 257 16.20 7.84 -6.36
N LEU A 258 16.16 7.98 -5.03
CA LEU A 258 16.35 6.88 -4.10
C LEU A 258 15.26 5.81 -4.25
N GLY A 259 15.67 4.60 -4.65
CA GLY A 259 14.80 3.44 -4.81
C GLY A 259 14.41 3.08 -6.25
N ASP A 260 14.67 3.97 -7.22
CA ASP A 260 14.44 3.74 -8.66
C ASP A 260 15.50 2.82 -9.28
N PHE A 261 15.40 2.58 -10.59
CA PHE A 261 16.27 1.66 -11.33
C PHE A 261 17.09 2.36 -12.42
N VAL A 262 18.27 1.80 -12.69
CA VAL A 262 19.19 2.21 -13.76
C VAL A 262 19.62 0.96 -14.53
N TYR A 263 19.64 1.06 -15.86
CA TYR A 263 20.15 0.02 -16.76
C TYR A 263 21.61 0.32 -17.09
N VAL A 264 22.50 -0.53 -16.58
CA VAL A 264 23.95 -0.40 -16.72
C VAL A 264 24.47 -1.47 -17.68
N ASP A 265 25.47 -1.13 -18.48
CA ASP A 265 26.12 -2.11 -19.34
C ASP A 265 27.03 -3.07 -18.55
N PRO A 266 26.99 -4.41 -18.78
CA PRO A 266 27.87 -5.35 -18.09
C PRO A 266 29.36 -4.99 -18.15
N GLU A 267 29.82 -4.38 -19.25
CA GLU A 267 31.23 -4.00 -19.42
C GLU A 267 31.58 -2.69 -18.72
N ALA A 268 30.66 -1.71 -18.67
CA ALA A 268 30.88 -0.42 -18.00
C ALA A 268 31.27 -0.60 -16.52
N CYS A 269 30.64 -1.56 -15.83
CA CYS A 269 30.98 -1.92 -14.46
C CYS A 269 32.42 -2.41 -14.25
N ASN A 270 33.09 -2.95 -15.28
CA ASN A 270 34.46 -3.44 -15.21
C ASN A 270 35.48 -2.44 -15.76
N ASN A 271 35.06 -1.59 -16.71
CA ASN A 271 35.92 -0.63 -17.40
C ASN A 271 36.07 0.72 -16.64
N SER A 272 35.25 0.98 -15.61
CA SER A 272 35.35 2.16 -14.75
C SER A 272 36.65 2.17 -13.92
N ILE A 273 37.41 3.27 -14.04
CA ILE A 273 38.71 3.46 -13.36
C ILE A 273 38.58 4.36 -12.12
N ASP A 274 37.64 5.30 -12.14
CA ASP A 274 37.40 6.35 -11.14
C ASP A 274 36.17 6.10 -10.25
N GLY A 275 35.34 5.10 -10.60
CA GLY A 275 34.09 4.78 -9.91
C GLY A 275 32.83 5.31 -10.58
N TRP A 276 32.93 6.06 -11.68
CA TRP A 276 31.77 6.46 -12.48
C TRP A 276 31.48 5.44 -13.59
N ILE A 277 30.20 5.21 -13.88
CA ILE A 277 29.71 4.27 -14.91
C ILE A 277 28.62 4.94 -15.73
N GLU A 278 28.53 4.62 -17.01
CA GLU A 278 27.40 5.02 -17.86
C GLU A 278 26.18 4.12 -17.59
N GLY A 279 25.00 4.72 -17.51
CA GLY A 279 23.73 4.00 -17.38
C GLY A 279 22.55 4.79 -17.92
N ILE A 280 21.41 4.12 -18.04
CA ILE A 280 20.15 4.68 -18.55
C ILE A 280 19.11 4.66 -17.43
N SER A 281 18.49 5.80 -17.12
CA SER A 281 17.45 5.91 -16.10
C SER A 281 16.16 5.18 -16.52
N TRP A 282 15.60 4.36 -15.63
CA TRP A 282 14.28 3.73 -15.83
C TRP A 282 13.14 4.76 -15.83
N LEU A 283 13.30 5.87 -15.10
CA LEU A 283 12.25 6.88 -14.93
C LEU A 283 12.14 7.84 -16.12
N THR A 284 13.26 8.16 -16.78
CA THR A 284 13.32 9.21 -17.82
C THR A 284 13.82 8.74 -19.18
N GLY A 285 14.30 7.49 -19.30
CA GLY A 285 14.90 6.95 -20.53
C GLY A 285 16.23 7.62 -20.96
N CYS A 286 16.72 8.59 -20.18
CA CYS A 286 17.94 9.35 -20.47
C CYS A 286 19.20 8.57 -20.05
N SER A 287 20.27 8.70 -20.83
CA SER A 287 21.61 8.17 -20.51
C SER A 287 22.48 9.21 -19.80
N GLY A 288 23.39 8.77 -18.94
CA GLY A 288 24.41 9.61 -18.33
C GLY A 288 25.34 8.83 -17.39
N PHE A 289 26.33 9.52 -16.83
CA PHE A 289 27.26 8.96 -15.85
C PHE A 289 26.69 9.02 -14.42
N LEU A 290 26.89 7.94 -13.67
CA LEU A 290 26.49 7.85 -12.26
C LEU A 290 27.60 7.22 -11.38
N PRO A 291 27.65 7.52 -10.08
CA PRO A 291 28.57 6.86 -9.16
C PRO A 291 28.18 5.38 -8.97
N LYS A 292 29.10 4.45 -9.27
CA LYS A 292 28.88 3.00 -9.16
C LYS A 292 28.51 2.54 -7.74
N ASN A 293 28.95 3.26 -6.72
CA ASN A 293 28.63 2.99 -5.31
C ASN A 293 27.24 3.52 -4.87
N TYR A 294 26.50 4.23 -5.74
CA TYR A 294 25.15 4.73 -5.45
C TYR A 294 24.06 3.73 -5.87
N VAL A 295 24.43 2.61 -6.49
CA VAL A 295 23.51 1.61 -7.04
C VAL A 295 23.91 0.17 -6.69
N GLU A 296 22.93 -0.71 -6.45
CA GLU A 296 23.12 -2.13 -6.13
C GLU A 296 22.47 -3.03 -7.19
N LYS A 297 23.11 -4.16 -7.55
CA LYS A 297 22.58 -5.05 -8.60
C LYS A 297 21.31 -5.80 -8.12
N THR A 298 20.22 -5.61 -8.84
CA THR A 298 18.90 -6.15 -8.48
C THR A 298 18.41 -7.18 -9.53
N ALA A 299 17.18 -7.69 -9.46
CA ALA A 299 16.65 -8.57 -10.51
C ALA A 299 16.25 -7.76 -11.76
N GLU A 300 16.43 -8.31 -12.96
CA GLU A 300 15.94 -7.68 -14.19
C GLU A 300 14.42 -7.47 -14.14
N SER A 301 13.69 -8.41 -13.53
CA SER A 301 12.25 -8.38 -13.40
C SER A 301 11.71 -7.29 -12.46
N ASP A 302 12.53 -6.69 -11.61
CA ASP A 302 12.10 -5.62 -10.71
C ASP A 302 11.71 -4.34 -11.49
N ALA A 303 12.31 -4.15 -12.67
CA ALA A 303 12.07 -3.04 -13.57
C ALA A 303 10.99 -3.32 -14.65
N TRP A 304 10.34 -4.49 -14.65
CA TRP A 304 9.37 -4.88 -15.68
C TRP A 304 7.95 -4.34 -15.42
N THR A 305 7.25 -3.98 -16.49
CA THR A 305 5.84 -3.57 -16.43
C THR A 305 4.95 -4.81 -16.28
N LEU A 306 4.31 -5.01 -15.13
CA LEU A 306 3.18 -5.94 -15.00
C LEU A 306 1.91 -5.29 -15.58
N HIS A 307 1.28 -5.94 -16.58
CA HIS A 307 0.06 -5.50 -17.25
C HIS A 307 -1.19 -6.10 -16.62
N LYS A 308 -1.27 -7.43 -16.52
CA LYS A 308 -2.38 -8.16 -15.90
C LYS A 308 -1.84 -9.35 -15.10
N SER A 309 -2.50 -9.63 -13.99
CA SER A 309 -2.38 -10.86 -13.21
C SER A 309 -3.77 -11.49 -13.13
N VAL A 310 -3.89 -12.80 -13.34
CA VAL A 310 -5.15 -13.54 -13.22
C VAL A 310 -4.91 -14.80 -12.39
N GLU A 311 -5.75 -15.05 -11.39
CA GLU A 311 -5.69 -16.23 -10.52
C GLU A 311 -6.21 -17.48 -11.26
N LEU A 312 -5.54 -18.62 -11.09
CA LEU A 312 -6.07 -19.92 -11.47
C LEU A 312 -6.95 -20.44 -10.32
N ASN A 313 -8.21 -20.72 -10.62
CA ASN A 313 -9.25 -21.07 -9.63
C ASN A 313 -9.47 -19.96 -8.57
N PRO A 314 -9.94 -18.76 -8.95
CA PRO A 314 -10.35 -17.74 -7.97
C PRO A 314 -11.40 -18.33 -7.01
N SER A 315 -11.29 -18.01 -5.72
CA SER A 315 -12.30 -18.49 -4.76
C SER A 315 -13.62 -17.74 -4.96
N ALA A 316 -14.72 -18.35 -4.50
CA ALA A 316 -16.04 -17.71 -4.60
C ALA A 316 -16.13 -16.40 -3.78
N ASP A 317 -15.23 -16.21 -2.80
CA ASP A 317 -15.15 -14.98 -1.99
C ASP A 317 -14.30 -13.87 -2.67
N ASP A 318 -13.48 -14.20 -3.68
CA ASP A 318 -12.62 -13.21 -4.39
C ASP A 318 -13.33 -12.53 -5.58
N LEU A 319 -14.46 -13.08 -6.04
CA LEU A 319 -15.17 -12.62 -7.25
C LEU A 319 -15.79 -11.21 -7.11
N ASP A 320 -15.93 -10.69 -5.89
CA ASP A 320 -16.49 -9.35 -5.63
C ASP A 320 -15.41 -8.23 -5.56
N GLU A 321 -14.11 -8.54 -5.50
CA GLU A 321 -13.03 -7.51 -5.49
C GLU A 321 -12.43 -7.19 -6.88
N ILE A 322 -12.85 -7.88 -7.95
CA ILE A 322 -12.35 -7.66 -9.32
C ILE A 322 -13.50 -7.35 -10.29
N ASP A 323 -13.92 -6.08 -10.36
CA ASP A 323 -13.58 -5.33 -11.58
C ASP A 323 -13.70 -3.80 -11.50
N GLY A 324 -12.61 -3.14 -11.86
CA GLY A 324 -12.58 -1.72 -12.17
C GLY A 324 -12.68 -1.46 -13.67
N ILE A 325 -13.92 -1.52 -14.21
CA ILE A 325 -14.36 -1.14 -15.58
C ILE A 325 -14.85 -2.31 -16.49
N SER A 326 -16.07 -2.78 -16.16
CA SER A 326 -17.20 -3.06 -17.08
C SER A 326 -17.21 -4.25 -18.06
N ALA A 327 -18.07 -5.25 -17.78
CA ALA A 327 -18.70 -6.11 -18.80
C ALA A 327 -20.12 -6.63 -18.43
N SER A 328 -21.16 -6.12 -19.09
CA SER A 328 -22.55 -6.67 -19.19
C SER A 328 -23.41 -6.86 -17.91
N SER A 329 -24.74 -6.75 -18.03
CA SER A 329 -25.66 -6.66 -16.88
C SER A 329 -26.67 -7.81 -16.73
N ASP A 330 -26.44 -8.97 -17.37
CA ASP A 330 -27.49 -10.00 -17.54
C ASP A 330 -27.43 -11.21 -16.58
N GLN A 331 -26.35 -11.40 -15.81
CA GLN A 331 -26.29 -12.50 -14.82
C GLN A 331 -27.14 -12.23 -13.57
N ALA A 332 -27.12 -11.00 -13.04
CA ALA A 332 -27.75 -10.61 -11.76
C ALA A 332 -29.27 -10.86 -11.68
N ARG A 333 -29.95 -11.07 -12.81
CA ARG A 333 -31.41 -11.32 -12.86
C ARG A 333 -31.84 -12.77 -12.66
N ARG A 334 -30.93 -13.76 -12.70
CA ARG A 334 -31.33 -15.18 -12.65
C ARG A 334 -31.37 -15.80 -11.24
N LEU A 335 -30.64 -15.22 -10.28
CA LEU A 335 -30.45 -15.81 -8.95
C LEU A 335 -31.50 -15.37 -7.90
N LEU A 336 -32.30 -14.32 -8.18
CA LEU A 336 -33.26 -13.73 -7.23
C LEU A 336 -34.67 -14.36 -7.26
N SER A 337 -34.82 -15.61 -7.72
CA SER A 337 -36.13 -16.22 -8.00
C SER A 337 -36.57 -17.34 -7.05
N GLN A 338 -35.82 -17.64 -5.98
CA GLN A 338 -36.13 -18.74 -5.06
C GLN A 338 -35.93 -18.37 -3.58
N VAL A 339 -36.70 -19.06 -2.73
CA VAL A 339 -36.72 -19.05 -1.25
C VAL A 339 -37.43 -17.86 -0.55
N SER A 340 -38.54 -18.22 0.12
CA SER A 340 -39.25 -17.52 1.19
C SER A 340 -40.35 -18.44 1.73
N PRO A 341 -40.85 -18.29 2.97
CA PRO A 341 -40.19 -17.86 4.21
C PRO A 341 -40.55 -18.83 5.38
N GLU A 342 -40.62 -18.32 6.64
CA GLU A 342 -41.12 -18.89 7.92
C GLU A 342 -40.04 -19.22 9.00
N LEU A 343 -40.29 -19.15 10.32
CA LEU A 343 -41.04 -18.20 11.19
C LEU A 343 -40.75 -18.56 12.67
N GLY A 344 -40.79 -17.60 13.63
CA GLY A 344 -40.85 -17.92 15.10
C GLY A 344 -39.99 -17.05 16.04
N CYS A 345 -40.46 -16.83 17.29
CA CYS A 345 -39.90 -15.87 18.27
C CYS A 345 -39.94 -16.35 19.74
N ASN A 346 -39.29 -15.58 20.65
CA ASN A 346 -39.54 -15.43 22.12
C ASN A 346 -39.05 -16.55 23.09
N SER A 347 -38.85 -16.34 24.42
CA SER A 347 -38.48 -15.15 25.26
C SER A 347 -38.34 -15.50 26.78
N GLY A 348 -37.51 -14.78 27.58
CA GLY A 348 -37.48 -14.82 29.08
C GLY A 348 -36.05 -14.60 29.66
N LYS A 349 -35.72 -13.71 30.63
CA LYS A 349 -36.12 -13.50 32.07
C LYS A 349 -35.59 -14.58 33.04
N SER A 350 -34.99 -14.32 34.23
CA SER A 350 -34.58 -13.06 34.94
C SER A 350 -33.65 -13.31 36.17
N SER A 351 -33.05 -12.24 36.74
CA SER A 351 -32.07 -12.08 37.87
C SER A 351 -32.54 -12.49 39.30
N PRO A 352 -31.85 -12.20 40.47
CA PRO A 352 -30.53 -11.55 40.80
C PRO A 352 -29.62 -12.43 41.75
N THR A 353 -28.81 -12.07 42.80
CA THR A 353 -28.52 -10.88 43.68
C THR A 353 -27.24 -11.08 44.60
N VAL A 354 -26.68 -9.99 45.21
CA VAL A 354 -25.91 -9.91 46.51
C VAL A 354 -24.48 -10.56 46.66
N ARG A 355 -23.49 -10.08 47.46
CA ARG A 355 -22.92 -8.74 47.86
C ARG A 355 -21.59 -8.89 48.70
N GLN A 356 -20.93 -7.78 49.11
CA GLN A 356 -19.75 -7.63 50.04
C GLN A 356 -18.33 -7.97 49.45
N GLU A 357 -17.20 -7.22 49.59
CA GLU A 357 -16.46 -6.45 50.66
C GLU A 357 -15.32 -7.29 51.31
N THR A 358 -14.07 -6.86 51.60
CA THR A 358 -13.37 -5.53 51.67
C THR A 358 -11.97 -5.48 50.96
N SER A 359 -10.88 -4.95 51.58
CA SER A 359 -9.68 -4.29 50.96
C SER A 359 -8.33 -4.63 51.68
N PRO A 360 -7.20 -3.87 51.57
CA PRO A 360 -6.31 -3.50 50.42
C PRO A 360 -4.80 -3.89 50.65
N PRO A 361 -3.86 -3.56 49.73
CA PRO A 361 -2.40 -3.54 50.02
C PRO A 361 -1.66 -2.22 49.68
N ARG A 362 -0.39 -2.13 50.13
CA ARG A 362 0.59 -1.04 49.85
C ARG A 362 1.46 -1.36 48.62
N GLY A 363 2.05 -0.35 47.98
CA GLY A 363 2.98 -0.51 46.85
C GLY A 363 4.47 -0.24 47.16
N VAL A 364 5.34 -0.59 46.21
CA VAL A 364 6.80 -0.26 46.14
C VAL A 364 7.15 -0.06 44.66
N ALA A 365 8.15 0.77 44.34
CA ALA A 365 8.58 1.09 42.97
C ALA A 365 10.02 0.66 42.68
N VAL A 366 10.34 0.38 41.41
CA VAL A 366 11.70 0.13 40.87
C VAL A 366 11.82 0.82 39.49
N ARG A 367 13.05 1.18 39.08
CA ARG A 367 13.37 1.89 37.82
C ARG A 367 14.29 1.04 36.89
N PRO A 368 14.46 1.41 35.60
CA PRO A 368 14.72 0.44 34.51
C PRO A 368 16.16 0.44 33.93
N THR A 369 16.42 -0.52 33.04
CA THR A 369 17.38 -0.44 31.89
C THR A 369 17.09 -1.54 30.84
N GLU A 370 17.73 -1.43 29.66
CA GLU A 370 17.87 -2.46 28.60
C GLU A 370 16.69 -2.78 27.65
N LEU A 371 16.46 -1.88 26.67
CA LEU A 371 15.73 -2.14 25.42
C LEU A 371 16.60 -2.92 24.38
N SER A 372 17.34 -3.94 24.83
CA SER A 372 18.39 -4.61 24.04
C SER A 372 18.12 -6.10 23.75
N LYS A 373 16.87 -6.57 23.96
CA LYS A 373 16.50 -8.01 23.92
C LYS A 373 15.26 -8.36 23.08
N CYS A 374 14.68 -7.40 22.35
CA CYS A 374 13.36 -7.58 21.72
C CYS A 374 13.34 -8.37 20.40
N THR A 375 14.48 -8.89 19.92
CA THR A 375 14.61 -9.50 18.58
C THR A 375 14.63 -11.03 18.53
N GLU A 376 14.78 -11.75 19.64
CA GLU A 376 15.06 -13.21 19.60
C GLU A 376 13.90 -14.13 20.04
N ASN A 377 12.86 -13.61 20.72
CA ASN A 377 11.83 -14.45 21.39
C ASN A 377 10.41 -14.38 20.81
N TYR A 378 10.24 -13.97 19.54
CA TYR A 378 8.91 -13.93 18.89
C TYR A 378 8.58 -15.15 18.00
N VAL A 379 9.15 -16.31 18.32
CA VAL A 379 8.76 -17.61 17.75
C VAL A 379 8.46 -18.58 18.90
N ASN A 380 7.20 -19.04 18.97
CA ASN A 380 6.66 -20.02 19.93
C ASN A 380 6.79 -19.70 21.44
N SER A 381 5.76 -19.08 22.01
CA SER A 381 5.17 -19.56 23.27
C SER A 381 3.80 -18.90 23.54
N ASP A 382 2.83 -19.70 23.98
CA ASP A 382 1.70 -19.20 24.75
C ASP A 382 2.25 -18.73 26.11
N LEU A 383 2.16 -17.43 26.40
CA LEU A 383 2.66 -16.84 27.64
C LEU A 383 1.51 -16.34 28.52
N ASP A 384 1.25 -17.11 29.56
CA ASP A 384 0.35 -16.75 30.66
C ASP A 384 0.94 -15.58 31.47
N MET A 385 0.19 -14.48 31.57
CA MET A 385 0.67 -13.19 32.09
C MET A 385 -0.21 -12.66 33.22
N ALA A 386 -0.48 -13.51 34.21
CA ALA A 386 -1.10 -13.16 35.48
C ALA A 386 -0.19 -12.23 36.35
N GLY A 387 -0.08 -10.95 35.98
CA GLY A 387 0.86 -10.02 36.63
C GLY A 387 0.49 -8.53 36.67
N LEU A 388 -0.61 -8.09 36.06
CA LEU A 388 -1.01 -6.67 36.01
C LEU A 388 -2.45 -6.45 36.51
N SER A 389 -2.60 -6.22 37.82
CA SER A 389 -3.87 -5.86 38.46
C SER A 389 -4.03 -4.33 38.54
N PRO A 390 -4.99 -3.70 37.84
CA PRO A 390 -5.23 -2.26 37.96
C PRO A 390 -5.96 -1.92 39.26
N VAL A 391 -5.51 -0.90 39.98
CA VAL A 391 -6.25 -0.29 41.09
C VAL A 391 -6.95 0.97 40.55
N VAL A 392 -8.22 0.83 40.13
CA VAL A 392 -9.08 1.94 39.68
C VAL A 392 -10.50 1.75 40.21
N GLU A 393 -11.15 2.86 40.54
CA GLU A 393 -12.55 2.91 41.01
C GLU A 393 -13.53 2.55 39.88
N ARG A 394 -14.75 2.10 40.22
CA ARG A 394 -15.74 1.61 39.24
C ARG A 394 -16.51 2.75 38.53
N PRO A 395 -16.45 2.86 37.19
CA PRO A 395 -17.47 3.53 36.39
C PRO A 395 -18.67 2.60 36.13
N LEU A 396 -19.71 3.12 35.47
CA LEU A 396 -20.91 2.38 35.12
C LEU A 396 -20.62 1.30 34.05
N ALA A 397 -21.08 0.07 34.28
CA ALA A 397 -20.86 -1.03 33.35
C ALA A 397 -21.65 -0.85 32.04
N PHE A 398 -20.95 -0.59 30.95
CA PHE A 398 -21.52 -0.62 29.60
C PHE A 398 -21.98 -2.05 29.25
N LYS A 399 -23.09 -2.16 28.52
CA LYS A 399 -23.58 -3.47 28.04
C LYS A 399 -22.58 -4.06 27.04
N GLN A 400 -22.24 -5.33 27.22
CA GLN A 400 -21.34 -6.06 26.33
C GLN A 400 -21.99 -6.30 24.96
N GLY A 401 -21.72 -5.40 24.01
CA GLY A 401 -21.73 -5.69 22.58
C GLY A 401 -20.32 -6.04 22.09
N PRO A 402 -20.17 -6.50 20.84
CA PRO A 402 -18.85 -6.70 20.24
C PRO A 402 -18.11 -5.36 20.13
N ARG A 403 -16.92 -5.27 20.71
CA ARG A 403 -16.13 -4.03 20.69
C ARG A 403 -15.65 -3.70 19.28
N ARG A 404 -15.50 -2.42 18.97
CA ARG A 404 -14.96 -1.92 17.72
C ARG A 404 -13.74 -1.03 17.91
N LEU A 405 -12.89 -1.07 16.90
CA LEU A 405 -11.72 -0.23 16.71
C LEU A 405 -11.94 0.60 15.44
N PHE A 406 -11.92 1.92 15.57
CA PHE A 406 -11.97 2.87 14.48
C PHE A 406 -10.56 3.44 14.26
N ILE A 407 -10.08 3.45 13.01
CA ILE A 407 -8.73 3.93 12.68
C ILE A 407 -8.84 4.97 11.56
N VAL A 408 -8.30 6.18 11.79
CA VAL A 408 -8.52 7.33 10.90
C VAL A 408 -7.21 8.00 10.48
N ARG A 409 -7.09 8.29 9.18
CA ARG A 409 -6.00 9.13 8.63
C ARG A 409 -6.28 10.60 8.96
N HIS A 410 -5.23 11.37 9.27
CA HIS A 410 -5.30 12.83 9.34
C HIS A 410 -5.99 13.48 8.11
N GLY A 411 -6.53 14.69 8.29
CA GLY A 411 -7.07 15.52 7.21
C GLY A 411 -6.02 16.05 6.23
N GLU A 412 -6.47 16.83 5.25
CA GLU A 412 -5.61 17.54 4.28
C GLU A 412 -4.54 18.43 4.95
N ARG A 413 -3.31 18.37 4.46
CA ARG A 413 -2.11 19.00 5.04
C ARG A 413 -1.71 20.27 4.26
N VAL A 414 -1.27 21.31 4.97
CA VAL A 414 -0.82 22.57 4.33
C VAL A 414 0.38 22.35 3.39
N ASP A 415 1.32 21.46 3.74
CA ASP A 415 2.53 21.22 2.94
C ASP A 415 2.24 20.55 1.59
N PHE A 416 1.35 19.57 1.54
CA PHE A 416 0.95 18.91 0.29
C PHE A 416 0.02 19.77 -0.58
N THR A 417 -0.74 20.70 0.02
CA THR A 417 -1.62 21.61 -0.74
C THR A 417 -0.91 22.86 -1.25
N PHE A 418 0.16 23.32 -0.58
CA PHE A 418 0.82 24.60 -0.90
C PHE A 418 2.35 24.52 -1.12
N GLY A 419 2.98 23.36 -0.96
CA GLY A 419 4.41 23.19 -1.13
C GLY A 419 5.21 23.97 -0.07
N THR A 420 6.14 24.82 -0.52
CA THR A 420 7.05 25.63 0.32
C THR A 420 6.33 26.81 0.99
N TRP A 421 5.32 26.52 1.80
CA TRP A 421 4.39 27.50 2.37
C TRP A 421 4.99 28.39 3.46
N ILE A 422 6.01 27.93 4.20
CA ILE A 422 6.59 28.65 5.35
C ILE A 422 7.09 30.07 4.97
N PRO A 423 8.05 30.24 4.04
CA PRO A 423 8.53 31.59 3.65
C PRO A 423 7.47 32.44 2.93
N TYR A 424 6.33 31.85 2.53
CA TYR A 424 5.20 32.58 1.95
C TYR A 424 4.21 33.06 3.03
N CYS A 425 4.07 32.32 4.13
CA CYS A 425 3.06 32.53 5.17
C CYS A 425 3.59 33.10 6.48
N PHE A 426 4.90 33.27 6.66
CA PHE A 426 5.49 33.97 7.78
C PHE A 426 6.22 35.24 7.29
N ASP A 427 6.08 36.34 8.03
CA ASP A 427 6.81 37.58 7.75
C ASP A 427 8.21 37.58 8.41
N GLU A 428 9.01 38.62 8.14
CA GLU A 428 10.37 38.79 8.66
C GLU A 428 10.47 38.79 10.20
N SER A 429 9.35 38.96 10.93
CA SER A 429 9.29 38.86 12.39
C SER A 429 8.93 37.45 12.90
N GLY A 430 8.84 36.45 12.00
CA GLY A 430 8.42 35.09 12.32
C GLY A 430 6.92 34.98 12.62
N LYS A 431 6.11 35.99 12.22
CA LYS A 431 4.67 36.03 12.50
C LYS A 431 3.88 35.45 11.33
N TYR A 432 2.97 34.53 11.65
CA TYR A 432 2.08 33.92 10.67
C TYR A 432 1.05 34.91 10.09
N VAL A 433 0.90 34.89 8.76
CA VAL A 433 -0.03 35.66 7.95
C VAL A 433 -0.70 34.72 6.94
N ARG A 434 -2.00 34.46 7.13
CA ARG A 434 -2.79 33.63 6.20
C ARG A 434 -2.83 34.28 4.80
N LYS A 435 -2.32 33.59 3.78
CA LYS A 435 -2.27 34.07 2.38
C LYS A 435 -3.32 33.48 1.45
N ASP A 436 -3.92 32.35 1.81
CA ASP A 436 -4.97 31.65 1.06
C ASP A 436 -6.15 31.33 2.01
N LEU A 437 -7.37 31.21 1.49
CA LEU A 437 -8.54 30.92 2.33
C LEU A 437 -8.54 29.50 2.91
N ASN A 438 -7.88 28.53 2.25
CA ASN A 438 -7.72 27.16 2.73
C ASN A 438 -6.53 26.99 3.70
N MET A 439 -5.67 28.01 3.86
CA MET A 439 -4.68 28.01 4.95
C MET A 439 -5.36 28.27 6.31
N PRO A 440 -4.85 27.71 7.42
CA PRO A 440 -5.48 27.85 8.74
C PRO A 440 -5.54 29.32 9.20
N LEU A 441 -6.50 29.64 10.08
CA LEU A 441 -6.68 31.01 10.59
C LEU A 441 -5.50 31.48 11.46
N SER A 442 -4.91 30.55 12.19
CA SER A 442 -3.69 30.71 12.99
C SER A 442 -2.95 29.38 13.05
N VAL A 443 -1.70 29.40 13.51
CA VAL A 443 -0.93 28.19 13.84
C VAL A 443 -0.61 28.19 15.34
N PRO A 444 -0.40 27.03 15.98
CA PRO A 444 0.03 26.96 17.37
C PRO A 444 1.31 27.77 17.64
N LYS A 445 1.45 28.34 18.84
CA LYS A 445 2.77 28.79 19.30
C LYS A 445 3.60 27.55 19.63
N ARG A 446 4.81 27.47 19.09
CA ARG A 446 5.73 26.35 19.33
C ARG A 446 7.19 26.78 19.34
N GLN A 447 8.02 26.08 20.07
CA GLN A 447 9.48 26.20 19.99
C GLN A 447 9.96 25.89 18.56
N GLY A 448 10.96 26.65 18.09
CA GLY A 448 11.49 26.52 16.73
C GLY A 448 10.53 26.98 15.64
N SER A 449 9.47 27.74 15.96
CA SER A 449 8.63 28.38 14.94
C SER A 449 9.41 29.49 14.22
N PRO A 450 9.33 29.60 12.88
CA PRO A 450 8.45 28.82 12.00
C PRO A 450 9.01 27.49 11.47
N GLU A 451 10.32 27.25 11.55
CA GLU A 451 11.00 26.12 10.88
C GLU A 451 10.50 24.73 11.33
N SER A 452 10.12 24.59 12.61
CA SER A 452 9.63 23.32 13.17
C SER A 452 8.32 22.82 12.54
N PHE A 453 7.57 23.70 11.86
CA PHE A 453 6.41 23.30 11.05
C PHE A 453 6.78 22.56 9.76
N PHE A 454 8.04 22.57 9.32
CA PHE A 454 8.44 21.94 8.04
C PHE A 454 8.21 20.43 8.02
N LYS A 455 8.47 19.74 9.13
CA LYS A 455 8.22 18.28 9.28
C LYS A 455 6.95 17.95 10.09
N ASP A 456 6.34 18.94 10.73
CA ASP A 456 5.12 18.82 11.53
C ASP A 456 4.09 19.91 11.17
N CYS A 457 3.66 19.88 9.91
CA CYS A 457 2.73 20.85 9.34
C CYS A 457 1.32 20.77 9.96
N PRO A 458 0.57 21.89 9.99
CA PRO A 458 -0.84 21.88 10.35
C PRO A 458 -1.73 21.34 9.22
N LEU A 459 -3.01 21.14 9.53
CA LEU A 459 -4.08 20.93 8.55
C LEU A 459 -4.44 22.22 7.79
N THR A 460 -5.00 22.04 6.59
CA THR A 460 -5.76 23.09 5.89
C THR A 460 -7.15 23.27 6.51
N ILE A 461 -7.87 24.34 6.15
CA ILE A 461 -9.28 24.54 6.56
C ILE A 461 -10.16 23.42 5.99
N LEU A 462 -9.88 22.92 4.79
CA LEU A 462 -10.53 21.73 4.24
C LEU A 462 -10.16 20.48 5.07
N GLY A 463 -8.93 20.33 5.54
CA GLY A 463 -8.52 19.25 6.44
C GLY A 463 -9.26 19.26 7.78
N GLU A 464 -9.43 20.43 8.39
CA GLU A 464 -10.25 20.58 9.60
C GLU A 464 -11.74 20.30 9.31
N THR A 465 -12.23 20.73 8.14
CA THR A 465 -13.61 20.48 7.69
C THR A 465 -13.88 19.00 7.42
N GLN A 466 -12.95 18.27 6.80
CA GLN A 466 -13.03 16.81 6.57
C GLN A 466 -13.16 16.06 7.91
N ALA A 467 -12.32 16.40 8.88
CA ALA A 467 -12.34 15.84 10.22
C ALA A 467 -13.66 16.16 10.96
N GLY A 468 -14.14 17.40 10.87
CA GLY A 468 -15.42 17.82 11.44
C GLY A 468 -16.62 17.10 10.83
N LEU A 469 -16.66 16.97 9.49
CA LEU A 469 -17.71 16.25 8.76
C LEU A 469 -17.72 14.75 9.10
N LEU A 470 -16.54 14.11 9.22
CA LEU A 470 -16.44 12.73 9.67
C LEU A 470 -17.01 12.54 11.08
N GLY A 471 -16.68 13.45 12.01
CA GLY A 471 -17.26 13.45 13.36
C GLY A 471 -18.79 13.62 13.37
N GLN A 472 -19.32 14.52 12.52
CA GLN A 472 -20.76 14.74 12.37
C GLN A 472 -21.48 13.52 11.76
N ALA A 473 -20.86 12.84 10.79
CA ALA A 473 -21.39 11.61 10.22
C ALA A 473 -21.43 10.50 11.27
N LEU A 474 -20.35 10.32 12.06
CA LEU A 474 -20.29 9.34 13.14
C LEU A 474 -21.33 9.62 14.23
N ARG A 475 -21.55 10.89 14.60
CA ARG A 475 -22.65 11.29 15.50
C ARG A 475 -24.02 10.92 14.92
N SER A 476 -24.24 11.15 13.63
CA SER A 476 -25.48 10.78 12.93
C SER A 476 -25.70 9.26 12.89
N ALA A 477 -24.62 8.46 12.86
CA ALA A 477 -24.66 7.01 13.01
C ALA A 477 -24.79 6.53 14.49
N GLY A 478 -24.92 7.46 15.44
CA GLY A 478 -25.10 7.19 16.87
C GLY A 478 -23.82 6.77 17.59
N GLU A 479 -22.64 7.05 17.04
CA GLU A 479 -21.35 6.58 17.57
C GLU A 479 -20.83 7.37 18.78
N SER A 480 -21.30 8.60 19.00
CA SER A 480 -20.86 9.47 20.12
C SER A 480 -20.97 8.85 21.51
N ASN A 481 -21.95 7.96 21.74
CA ASN A 481 -22.12 7.28 23.02
C ASN A 481 -21.31 5.96 23.12
N LYS A 482 -20.72 5.49 22.01
CA LYS A 482 -20.06 4.19 21.88
C LYS A 482 -18.55 4.31 21.91
N ILE A 483 -18.00 5.33 21.22
CA ILE A 483 -16.58 5.70 21.31
C ILE A 483 -16.32 6.24 22.73
N GLN A 484 -15.43 5.59 23.48
CA GLN A 484 -15.10 5.97 24.86
C GLN A 484 -13.60 6.20 25.06
N HIS A 485 -12.76 5.72 24.15
CA HIS A 485 -11.30 5.83 24.25
C HIS A 485 -10.72 6.37 22.95
N VAL A 486 -9.81 7.32 23.06
CA VAL A 486 -9.24 8.04 21.91
C VAL A 486 -7.73 8.08 22.09
N TYR A 487 -6.99 7.58 21.10
CA TYR A 487 -5.53 7.63 21.04
C TYR A 487 -5.11 8.36 19.77
N CYS A 488 -4.09 9.21 19.86
CA CYS A 488 -3.65 10.04 18.74
C CYS A 488 -2.12 10.08 18.61
N SER A 489 -1.65 9.92 17.37
CA SER A 489 -0.27 10.20 17.00
C SER A 489 0.14 11.64 17.34
N PRO A 490 1.38 11.91 17.77
CA PRO A 490 1.83 13.23 18.23
C PRO A 490 2.00 14.30 17.15
N SER A 491 1.80 13.96 15.86
CA SER A 491 1.88 14.97 14.80
C SER A 491 0.72 15.97 14.86
N LEU A 492 1.00 17.24 14.59
CA LEU A 492 0.02 18.32 14.66
C LEU A 492 -1.20 18.06 13.75
N ARG A 493 -0.97 17.56 12.54
CA ARG A 493 -2.02 17.11 11.61
C ARG A 493 -2.95 16.05 12.22
N SER A 494 -2.42 15.08 12.96
CA SER A 494 -3.23 14.07 13.66
C SER A 494 -4.00 14.68 14.83
N LEU A 495 -3.36 15.54 15.64
CA LEU A 495 -3.99 16.22 16.78
C LEU A 495 -5.15 17.12 16.34
N GLN A 496 -4.97 17.96 15.32
CA GLN A 496 -6.05 18.76 14.73
C GLN A 496 -7.18 17.90 14.13
N THR A 497 -6.85 16.74 13.54
CA THR A 497 -7.86 15.81 13.02
C THR A 497 -8.69 15.23 14.15
N CYS A 498 -8.01 14.71 15.18
CA CYS A 498 -8.64 14.19 16.40
C CYS A 498 -9.57 15.24 17.02
N GLN A 499 -9.05 16.44 17.22
CA GLN A 499 -9.76 17.55 17.85
C GLN A 499 -11.03 17.95 17.08
N ASN A 500 -11.00 17.94 15.74
CA ASN A 500 -12.18 18.27 14.93
C ASN A 500 -13.19 17.10 14.82
N ILE A 501 -12.73 15.84 14.83
CA ILE A 501 -13.62 14.67 14.94
C ILE A 501 -14.37 14.70 16.28
N LEU A 502 -13.69 14.97 17.40
CA LEU A 502 -14.32 15.04 18.73
C LEU A 502 -15.30 16.21 18.86
N LYS A 503 -15.07 17.33 18.16
CA LYS A 503 -16.04 18.43 18.02
C LYS A 503 -17.25 18.02 17.18
N GLY A 504 -17.04 17.39 16.03
CA GLY A 504 -18.13 16.88 15.17
C GLY A 504 -19.01 15.83 15.85
N LEU A 505 -18.39 15.01 16.71
CA LEU A 505 -19.02 14.02 17.58
C LEU A 505 -19.74 14.60 18.81
N GLU A 506 -19.48 15.87 19.16
CA GLU A 506 -19.92 16.54 20.40
C GLU A 506 -19.43 15.87 21.71
N ILE A 507 -18.24 15.25 21.67
CA ILE A 507 -17.63 14.54 22.82
C ILE A 507 -16.29 15.11 23.30
N GLU A 508 -15.76 16.15 22.64
CA GLU A 508 -14.55 16.90 23.04
C GLU A 508 -14.47 17.19 24.55
N GLN A 509 -15.59 17.63 25.14
CA GLN A 509 -15.62 18.06 26.54
C GLN A 509 -15.80 16.91 27.54
N SER A 510 -15.95 15.69 27.03
CA SER A 510 -16.17 14.46 27.81
C SER A 510 -14.99 13.49 27.72
N ILE A 511 -14.36 13.36 26.55
CA ILE A 511 -13.33 12.34 26.29
C ILE A 511 -12.00 13.01 25.91
N PRO A 512 -10.96 12.92 26.77
CA PRO A 512 -9.65 13.50 26.51
C PRO A 512 -8.80 12.64 25.57
N ILE A 513 -7.96 13.30 24.78
CA ILE A 513 -7.04 12.70 23.81
C ILE A 513 -5.89 12.02 24.55
N SER A 514 -5.73 10.71 24.37
CA SER A 514 -4.55 9.97 24.84
C SER A 514 -3.45 10.13 23.78
N LEU A 515 -2.42 10.90 24.10
CA LEU A 515 -1.26 11.08 23.21
C LEU A 515 -0.44 9.79 23.15
N GLU A 516 -0.29 9.17 21.99
CA GLU A 516 0.45 7.91 21.84
C GLU A 516 1.54 8.04 20.74
N PRO A 517 2.83 8.16 21.13
CA PRO A 517 3.94 8.27 20.19
C PRO A 517 3.99 7.11 19.20
N GLY A 518 3.72 5.88 19.66
CA GLY A 518 3.77 4.67 18.84
C GLY A 518 2.80 4.63 17.65
N LEU A 519 1.79 5.52 17.60
CA LEU A 519 0.91 5.72 16.44
C LEU A 519 1.52 6.61 15.33
N PHE A 520 2.72 7.17 15.53
CA PHE A 520 3.44 7.90 14.48
C PHE A 520 3.77 7.00 13.28
N GLU A 521 3.92 7.59 12.09
CA GLU A 521 4.15 6.84 10.86
C GLU A 521 5.55 6.21 10.79
N TRP A 522 5.85 5.51 9.69
CA TRP A 522 7.05 4.71 9.53
C TRP A 522 8.31 5.58 9.57
N LEU A 523 9.23 5.32 10.52
CA LEU A 523 10.39 6.20 10.76
C LEU A 523 11.37 6.25 9.58
N ALA A 524 11.32 5.28 8.67
CA ALA A 524 12.14 5.28 7.47
C ALA A 524 11.86 6.44 6.50
N TRP A 525 10.72 7.14 6.64
CA TRP A 525 10.42 8.36 5.88
C TRP A 525 11.09 9.63 6.44
N TYR A 526 11.83 9.53 7.55
CA TYR A 526 12.41 10.68 8.29
C TYR A 526 13.95 10.69 8.33
N GLN A 527 14.61 10.16 7.29
CA GLN A 527 16.06 9.88 7.28
C GLN A 527 16.97 11.04 7.72
N ASP A 528 16.74 12.28 7.31
CA ASP A 528 17.59 13.42 7.71
C ASP A 528 17.35 13.84 9.17
N SER A 529 16.08 13.89 9.61
CA SER A 529 15.69 14.24 10.98
C SER A 529 14.21 13.94 11.27
N MET A 530 13.93 13.63 12.54
CA MET A 530 12.57 13.55 13.09
C MET A 530 11.91 14.94 13.19
N PRO A 531 10.57 15.03 13.15
CA PRO A 531 9.86 16.26 13.48
C PRO A 531 10.04 16.64 14.96
N GLN A 532 10.15 17.94 15.23
CA GLN A 532 10.02 18.50 16.58
C GLN A 532 8.52 18.65 16.89
N PHE A 533 7.89 17.63 17.47
CA PHE A 533 6.49 17.68 17.92
C PHE A 533 6.24 18.81 18.93
N LEU A 534 4.98 19.19 19.12
CA LEU A 534 4.58 20.04 20.25
C LEU A 534 4.87 19.32 21.58
N THR A 535 5.29 20.05 22.60
CA THR A 535 5.29 19.56 23.99
C THR A 535 3.86 19.49 24.54
N PRO A 536 3.59 18.69 25.59
CA PRO A 536 2.26 18.67 26.22
C PRO A 536 1.76 20.04 26.72
N SER A 537 2.66 20.95 27.11
CA SER A 537 2.28 22.33 27.46
C SER A 537 1.79 23.10 26.23
N GLU A 538 2.56 23.09 25.15
CA GLU A 538 2.18 23.77 23.89
C GLU A 538 0.91 23.17 23.28
N MET A 539 0.66 21.87 23.49
CA MET A 539 -0.61 21.24 23.11
C MET A 539 -1.80 21.79 23.92
N LEU A 540 -1.65 21.95 25.24
CA LEU A 540 -2.67 22.54 26.11
C LEU A 540 -2.89 24.03 25.79
N ASP A 541 -1.82 24.79 25.54
CA ASP A 541 -1.86 26.19 25.11
C ASP A 541 -2.51 26.35 23.71
N ALA A 542 -2.39 25.34 22.84
CA ALA A 542 -3.10 25.25 21.57
C ALA A 542 -4.56 24.78 21.70
N GLY A 543 -5.02 24.44 22.91
CA GLY A 543 -6.39 24.02 23.22
C GLY A 543 -6.68 22.54 23.07
N PHE A 544 -5.68 21.67 22.89
CA PHE A 544 -5.89 20.22 22.83
C PHE A 544 -6.11 19.63 24.22
N ARG A 545 -7.28 19.02 24.46
CA ARG A 545 -7.61 18.40 25.74
C ARG A 545 -6.96 17.02 25.90
N LEU A 546 -5.71 17.01 26.37
CA LEU A 546 -4.95 15.78 26.63
C LEU A 546 -5.47 15.01 27.86
N ARG A 547 -5.22 13.69 27.88
CA ARG A 547 -5.48 12.81 29.03
C ARG A 547 -4.35 12.93 30.05
N GLU A 548 -4.66 13.46 31.23
CA GLU A 548 -3.72 13.51 32.35
C GLU A 548 -3.17 12.12 32.69
N GLN A 549 -1.88 12.07 33.07
CA GLN A 549 -1.20 10.86 33.57
C GLN A 549 -1.23 9.65 32.61
N HIS A 550 -1.53 9.86 31.32
CA HIS A 550 -1.43 8.80 30.33
C HIS A 550 0.03 8.39 30.12
N GLN A 551 0.38 7.20 30.58
CA GLN A 551 1.62 6.53 30.21
C GLN A 551 1.51 6.02 28.77
N TYR A 552 2.46 6.41 27.93
CA TYR A 552 2.61 5.91 26.57
C TYR A 552 2.86 4.40 26.55
N PHE A 553 2.36 3.70 25.54
CA PHE A 553 2.73 2.31 25.29
C PHE A 553 4.12 2.20 24.67
N ILE A 554 4.54 3.22 23.91
CA ILE A 554 5.91 3.37 23.38
C ILE A 554 6.33 4.83 23.62
N ASP A 555 7.43 5.04 24.34
CA ASP A 555 7.91 6.38 24.66
C ASP A 555 8.57 7.08 23.45
N PHE A 556 8.61 8.42 23.46
CA PHE A 556 9.33 9.20 22.44
C PHE A 556 10.82 8.83 22.31
N SER A 557 11.46 8.39 23.39
CA SER A 557 12.85 7.94 23.38
C SER A 557 13.07 6.60 22.66
N GLU A 558 12.04 5.77 22.53
CA GLU A 558 12.10 4.49 21.81
C GLU A 558 11.96 4.70 20.30
N LEU A 559 11.29 5.78 19.86
CA LEU A 559 11.09 6.15 18.45
C LEU A 559 12.29 6.90 17.85
N CYS A 560 13.50 6.37 18.05
CA CYS A 560 14.75 7.02 17.64
C CYS A 560 15.45 6.37 16.43
N ASP A 561 15.27 5.07 16.15
CA ASP A 561 15.95 4.44 14.99
C ASP A 561 15.16 4.62 13.68
N ARG A 562 15.63 5.57 12.88
CA ARG A 562 15.12 5.89 11.53
C ARG A 562 15.41 4.82 10.48
N ARG A 563 16.12 3.74 10.85
CA ARG A 563 16.31 2.54 10.02
C ARG A 563 15.28 1.45 10.31
N GLU A 564 14.25 1.76 11.10
CA GLU A 564 13.04 0.94 11.29
C GLU A 564 12.62 0.25 10.00
N SER A 565 12.59 -1.08 9.98
CA SER A 565 12.04 -1.85 8.87
C SER A 565 10.52 -1.72 8.82
N ALA A 566 9.90 -1.97 7.66
CA ALA A 566 8.45 -1.99 7.56
C ALA A 566 7.83 -3.00 8.54
N GLU A 567 8.48 -4.15 8.75
CA GLU A 567 8.04 -5.16 9.71
C GLU A 567 8.10 -4.64 11.17
N GLN A 568 9.17 -3.97 11.57
CA GLN A 568 9.27 -3.33 12.90
C GLN A 568 8.16 -2.28 13.09
N TYR A 569 7.87 -1.49 12.05
CA TYR A 569 6.75 -0.54 12.04
C TYR A 569 5.38 -1.22 12.22
N TYR A 570 5.12 -2.31 11.50
CA TYR A 570 3.92 -3.14 11.68
C TYR A 570 3.84 -3.69 13.12
N MET A 571 4.91 -4.30 13.61
CA MET A 571 4.98 -4.89 14.96
C MET A 571 4.70 -3.86 16.07
N ARG A 572 5.28 -2.65 16.01
CA ARG A 572 4.98 -1.61 17.01
C ARG A 572 3.56 -1.06 16.89
N SER A 573 3.04 -0.90 15.67
CA SER A 573 1.66 -0.45 15.43
C SER A 573 0.65 -1.48 15.96
N HIS A 574 0.94 -2.78 15.79
CA HIS A 574 0.14 -3.86 16.32
C HIS A 574 0.22 -3.94 17.86
N TYR A 575 1.41 -3.80 18.44
CA TYR A 575 1.61 -3.75 19.90
C TYR A 575 0.78 -2.62 20.55
N VAL A 576 0.91 -1.40 20.03
CA VAL A 576 0.11 -0.23 20.47
C VAL A 576 -1.38 -0.53 20.38
N THR A 577 -1.84 -1.16 19.29
CA THR A 577 -3.24 -1.54 19.11
C THR A 577 -3.70 -2.59 20.12
N GLN A 578 -2.89 -3.62 20.39
CA GLN A 578 -3.19 -4.62 21.43
C GLN A 578 -3.26 -3.97 22.81
N CYS A 579 -2.33 -3.09 23.16
CA CYS A 579 -2.33 -2.40 24.45
C CYS A 579 -3.55 -1.48 24.61
N ALA A 580 -3.85 -0.64 23.62
CA ALA A 580 -5.03 0.22 23.62
C ALA A 580 -6.35 -0.56 23.78
N LEU A 581 -6.46 -1.74 23.13
CA LEU A 581 -7.63 -2.62 23.28
C LEU A 581 -7.68 -3.29 24.65
N ARG A 582 -6.60 -3.92 25.12
CA ARG A 582 -6.55 -4.65 26.40
C ARG A 582 -6.76 -3.71 27.60
N CYS A 583 -6.07 -2.57 27.66
CA CYS A 583 -6.18 -1.67 28.81
C CYS A 583 -7.56 -1.01 28.94
N THR A 584 -8.36 -1.03 27.87
CA THR A 584 -9.74 -0.49 27.86
C THR A 584 -10.82 -1.58 27.94
N GLU A 585 -10.46 -2.87 27.88
CA GLU A 585 -11.41 -3.99 27.81
C GLU A 585 -12.31 -4.10 29.05
N HIS A 586 -11.74 -3.89 30.25
CA HIS A 586 -12.49 -3.89 31.51
C HIS A 586 -13.45 -2.70 31.69
N ILE A 587 -13.25 -1.62 30.92
CA ILE A 587 -14.13 -0.44 30.89
C ILE A 587 -15.23 -0.63 29.83
N GLY A 588 -14.89 -1.32 28.74
CA GLY A 588 -15.74 -1.44 27.55
C GLY A 588 -15.73 -0.16 26.70
N GLY A 589 -16.69 -0.08 25.78
CA GLY A 589 -16.73 0.97 24.75
C GLY A 589 -15.70 0.78 23.64
N ASP A 590 -15.87 1.55 22.58
CA ASP A 590 -15.08 1.48 21.36
C ASP A 590 -13.88 2.42 21.41
N VAL A 591 -12.84 2.07 20.64
CA VAL A 591 -11.54 2.77 20.60
C VAL A 591 -11.38 3.48 19.26
N LEU A 592 -10.95 4.73 19.29
CA LEU A 592 -10.62 5.55 18.12
C LEU A 592 -9.10 5.82 18.09
N LEU A 593 -8.42 5.38 17.02
CA LEU A 593 -7.02 5.68 16.74
C LEU A 593 -6.91 6.73 15.63
N ILE A 594 -6.23 7.84 15.90
CA ILE A 594 -5.97 8.90 14.92
C ILE A 594 -4.48 8.91 14.56
N GLY A 595 -4.18 8.83 13.27
CA GLY A 595 -2.79 8.77 12.78
C GLY A 595 -2.67 9.15 11.31
N HIS A 596 -2.08 8.25 10.54
CA HIS A 596 -1.59 8.48 9.17
C HIS A 596 -2.19 7.46 8.20
N ALA A 597 -1.86 7.56 6.91
CA ALA A 597 -2.37 6.62 5.90
C ALA A 597 -1.97 5.17 6.22
N SER A 598 -0.72 4.98 6.66
CA SER A 598 -0.17 3.68 7.06
C SER A 598 -0.83 3.10 8.30
N THR A 599 -1.31 3.94 9.23
CA THR A 599 -1.92 3.52 10.50
C THR A 599 -3.15 2.63 10.28
N LEU A 600 -3.96 2.88 9.24
CA LEU A 600 -5.14 2.07 8.94
C LEU A 600 -4.80 0.60 8.69
N ASP A 601 -3.75 0.33 7.92
CA ASP A 601 -3.31 -1.04 7.65
C ASP A 601 -2.44 -1.57 8.80
N ALA A 602 -1.49 -0.79 9.31
CA ALA A 602 -0.55 -1.24 10.34
C ALA A 602 -1.20 -1.57 11.69
N CYS A 603 -2.28 -0.88 12.08
CA CYS A 603 -3.03 -1.19 13.29
C CYS A 603 -4.10 -2.29 13.08
N SER A 604 -4.69 -2.42 11.89
CA SER A 604 -5.73 -3.44 11.63
C SER A 604 -5.20 -4.80 11.18
N ARG A 605 -4.14 -4.85 10.37
CA ARG A 605 -3.78 -6.03 9.58
C ARG A 605 -3.42 -7.24 10.43
N GLN A 606 -2.50 -7.10 11.38
CA GLN A 606 -2.17 -8.17 12.32
C GLN A 606 -3.31 -8.45 13.31
N LEU A 607 -4.13 -7.46 13.65
CA LEU A 607 -5.31 -7.64 14.51
C LEU A 607 -6.35 -8.57 13.88
N VAL A 608 -6.53 -8.52 12.55
CA VAL A 608 -7.40 -9.44 11.80
C VAL A 608 -6.68 -10.72 11.32
N GLY A 609 -5.44 -10.96 11.75
CA GLY A 609 -4.67 -12.17 11.46
C GLY A 609 -3.86 -12.13 10.15
N GLY A 610 -3.73 -10.99 9.49
CA GLY A 610 -2.85 -10.81 8.32
C GLY A 610 -1.40 -10.52 8.73
N LEU A 611 -0.44 -11.09 8.00
CA LEU A 611 0.99 -10.84 8.22
C LEU A 611 1.38 -9.38 7.86
N PRO A 612 2.44 -8.81 8.47
CA PRO A 612 3.06 -7.55 8.04
C PRO A 612 3.26 -7.47 6.52
N ARG A 613 3.15 -6.28 5.91
CA ARG A 613 3.47 -6.08 4.49
C ARG A 613 4.93 -5.70 4.31
N SER A 614 5.48 -5.97 3.13
CA SER A 614 6.77 -5.41 2.73
C SER A 614 6.71 -3.88 2.62
N ALA A 615 7.88 -3.22 2.69
CA ALA A 615 8.00 -1.77 2.47
C ALA A 615 7.36 -1.29 1.15
N GLN A 616 7.48 -2.06 0.07
CA GLN A 616 6.89 -1.71 -1.22
C GLN A 616 5.35 -1.73 -1.17
N GLU A 617 4.78 -2.72 -0.52
CA GLU A 617 3.32 -2.88 -0.41
C GLU A 617 2.70 -1.88 0.56
N LEU A 618 3.39 -1.57 1.67
CA LEU A 618 3.06 -0.48 2.58
C LEU A 618 2.99 0.85 1.81
N SER A 619 4.02 1.17 1.02
CA SER A 619 4.01 2.35 0.15
C SER A 619 2.86 2.32 -0.87
N ARG A 620 2.57 1.16 -1.50
CA ARG A 620 1.46 1.03 -2.48
C ARG A 620 0.08 1.26 -1.84
N ILE A 621 -0.17 0.79 -0.62
CA ILE A 621 -1.48 1.02 0.04
C ILE A 621 -1.62 2.43 0.61
N VAL A 622 -0.53 3.02 1.12
CA VAL A 622 -0.50 4.41 1.64
C VAL A 622 -1.00 5.43 0.60
N HIS A 623 -0.60 5.28 -0.67
CA HIS A 623 -1.06 6.15 -1.77
C HIS A 623 -2.54 5.95 -2.14
N ARG A 624 -3.19 4.87 -1.69
CA ARG A 624 -4.60 4.55 -1.97
C ARG A 624 -5.58 4.95 -0.85
N ILE A 625 -5.10 5.60 0.23
CA ILE A 625 -5.90 5.97 1.40
C ILE A 625 -6.06 7.51 1.46
N PRO A 626 -7.19 8.08 1.02
CA PRO A 626 -7.47 9.53 1.11
C PRO A 626 -7.43 10.10 2.54
N TYR A 627 -7.36 11.43 2.65
CA TYR A 627 -7.51 12.15 3.92
C TYR A 627 -8.82 11.80 4.62
N CYS A 628 -8.80 11.71 5.95
CA CYS A 628 -9.95 11.29 6.77
C CYS A 628 -10.62 9.96 6.38
N SER A 629 -9.90 9.07 5.68
CA SER A 629 -10.34 7.68 5.52
C SER A 629 -10.49 7.01 6.89
N LEU A 630 -11.56 6.24 7.06
CA LEU A 630 -11.90 5.50 8.27
C LEU A 630 -11.90 4.00 7.97
N ALA A 631 -11.11 3.22 8.71
CA ALA A 631 -11.26 1.78 8.81
C ALA A 631 -12.02 1.42 10.10
N ALA A 632 -12.87 0.38 10.05
CA ALA A 632 -13.58 -0.15 11.20
C ALA A 632 -13.27 -1.64 11.36
N VAL A 633 -12.87 -2.04 12.56
CA VAL A 633 -12.59 -3.44 12.93
C VAL A 633 -13.50 -3.83 14.09
N GLN A 634 -14.11 -5.02 14.06
CA GLN A 634 -15.00 -5.50 15.12
C GLN A 634 -14.53 -6.84 15.69
N GLN A 635 -14.68 -6.99 17.01
CA GLN A 635 -14.44 -8.23 17.75
C GLN A 635 -15.52 -9.26 17.39
N GLN A 636 -15.10 -10.42 16.88
CA GLN A 636 -15.94 -11.57 16.53
C GLN A 636 -15.24 -12.83 17.04
N GLN A 637 -15.44 -13.16 18.32
CA GLN A 637 -14.67 -14.21 19.03
C GLN A 637 -14.60 -15.52 18.19
N PRO A 638 -13.39 -16.08 17.97
CA PRO A 638 -12.11 -15.76 18.62
C PRO A 638 -11.23 -14.70 17.91
N ARG A 639 -11.70 -14.02 16.85
CA ARG A 639 -10.89 -13.11 16.02
C ARG A 639 -11.42 -11.66 16.04
N TRP A 640 -10.69 -10.76 15.37
CA TRP A 640 -11.23 -9.48 14.89
C TRP A 640 -11.42 -9.56 13.38
N LYS A 641 -12.42 -8.85 12.85
CA LYS A 641 -12.67 -8.75 11.40
C LYS A 641 -12.82 -7.27 11.01
N LEU A 642 -12.27 -6.89 9.85
CA LEU A 642 -12.65 -5.64 9.19
C LEU A 642 -14.16 -5.68 8.86
N ILE A 643 -14.84 -4.56 9.07
CA ILE A 643 -16.26 -4.36 8.76
C ILE A 643 -16.43 -3.07 7.96
N GLU A 644 -17.58 -2.94 7.29
CA GLU A 644 -17.96 -1.67 6.68
C GLU A 644 -18.03 -0.57 7.77
N PRO A 645 -17.40 0.61 7.55
CA PRO A 645 -17.54 1.72 8.47
C PRO A 645 -19.00 2.19 8.59
N PRO A 646 -19.45 2.65 9.77
CA PRO A 646 -20.85 3.06 9.99
C PRO A 646 -21.24 4.38 9.29
N VAL A 647 -20.40 4.88 8.38
CA VAL A 647 -20.51 6.16 7.68
C VAL A 647 -19.94 6.04 6.26
N PRO A 648 -20.48 6.75 5.26
CA PRO A 648 -19.98 6.70 3.90
C PRO A 648 -18.58 7.36 3.77
N PRO A 649 -17.78 6.97 2.75
CA PRO A 649 -16.51 7.63 2.45
C PRO A 649 -16.72 9.05 1.91
N MET A 650 -15.66 9.88 2.00
CA MET A 650 -15.66 11.26 1.52
C MET A 650 -14.86 11.39 0.22
N THR A 651 -15.45 12.06 -0.78
CA THR A 651 -14.81 12.35 -2.06
C THR A 651 -15.08 13.79 -2.47
N TYR A 652 -14.05 14.53 -2.87
CA TYR A 652 -14.13 15.91 -3.37
C TYR A 652 -13.09 16.14 -4.46
N SER A 653 -13.25 17.19 -5.26
CA SER A 653 -12.27 17.61 -6.28
C SER A 653 -11.38 18.73 -5.77
N ALA A 654 -10.15 18.81 -6.30
CA ALA A 654 -9.29 19.97 -6.07
C ALA A 654 -9.95 21.27 -6.61
N ASN A 655 -9.61 22.40 -5.99
CA ASN A 655 -9.99 23.73 -6.46
C ASN A 655 -8.71 24.53 -6.73
N LEU A 656 -8.64 25.24 -7.86
CA LEU A 656 -7.44 25.96 -8.27
C LEU A 656 -7.38 27.35 -7.64
N ARG A 657 -6.16 27.79 -7.31
CA ARG A 657 -5.91 29.18 -6.91
C ARG A 657 -6.18 30.11 -8.09
N PHE A 658 -7.17 30.99 -7.95
CA PHE A 658 -7.43 32.05 -8.92
C PHE A 658 -6.52 33.25 -8.67
N ASP A 659 -5.85 33.74 -9.71
CA ASP A 659 -5.20 35.05 -9.72
C ASP A 659 -6.07 36.05 -10.49
N TRP A 660 -6.52 37.09 -9.80
CA TRP A 660 -7.34 38.14 -10.38
C TRP A 660 -6.58 39.04 -11.36
N GLN A 661 -5.23 39.05 -11.32
CA GLN A 661 -4.41 39.83 -12.25
C GLN A 661 -4.53 39.34 -13.69
N THR A 662 -4.99 38.10 -13.92
CA THR A 662 -5.33 37.56 -15.26
C THR A 662 -6.50 38.30 -15.93
N LEU A 663 -7.21 39.17 -15.20
CA LEU A 663 -8.29 40.03 -15.73
C LEU A 663 -7.82 41.47 -16.03
N LEU A 664 -6.53 41.78 -15.85
CA LEU A 664 -5.96 43.08 -16.23
C LEU A 664 -5.65 43.10 -17.74
N PRO A 665 -5.83 44.25 -18.41
CA PRO A 665 -5.64 44.41 -19.86
C PRO A 665 -4.17 44.62 -20.27
#